data_AF-A0A661UPP7-F1
#
_entry.id   AF-A0A661UPP7-F1
#
_cell.length_a   1.000
_cell.length_b   1.000
_cell.length_c   1.000
_cell.angle_alpha   90.00
_cell.angle_beta   90.00
_cell.angle_gamma   90.00
#
_symmetry.space_group_name_H-M   'P 1'
#
loop_
_entity.id
_entity.type
_entity.pdbx_description
1 polymer ?
#
loop_
_entity_poly.entity_id
_entity_poly.type
_entity_poly.pdbx_seq_one_letter_code
_entity_poly.pdbx_strand_id
1 'polypeptide(L)'
;MGLKSRSVLVVGAGIAGIQASLDLAEMGLDVHLVEESPTIGGRMPQLDKTFPTNDCSMCILAPKMSECARHPNITIHIKSTVASVTGNPGDFTAKIVEHAKYVDPEKCVACGLCEEKCPIKIDDEFDMGLRKRGAISRYFLQSIPSEYTIDPEKCLYLTKGVCKICEKVCPAGAINYEDKDKAIKLKVGSVILASGIDAFYPIGFGHFGYKRYPNVVTSLDFERMLSASGPLGGHVVRASDHAEPKSIAFIQCVGSRDESIDHNYCSSACCMFAIKEAIIAKEHMKGLESSIFYMDIRAFGKDFDKYYEKAKGQYGVDFIKSKVSEIRELENGSLSLRHVMENGDIKFAEFDMVVLSIGLQPRKNMVNLADKLDIKLNEFGFCRSDNFTPLKTSREGIYVCGAMNSPRDIPESVTTASGAVAEAVKYLRLDRQEIGKDKKVEKDVIGDRPRVGTFICSCGINIAGVVDVKNVTEYAGTLSNVEHSENLMYACSQDCMNTIKQRIEEHGLNRVVVAACTPRTHEPLFRETIAEAGLNPYLFEMANIRDQCSWAHMNEPELATAKSRDLVEMGVAKAKNLKPLKRLPIEINPKALVIGGGLAGMTAAESIAAAGFEVYLVEREAELGGNLRNIYFAFDKDPQMLLTEKINSVSNNKLIHLYKNSKIERIDGYVGNFNTTVTNGKENLALDHGTVIIATGAEEHKTQEYLYGESSRIITQVEFEAMLHENKFPAQKLKNVVMIQCVGSREPDKMYCSRICCTKAVKNAITLKKKFPNVNTYVAYRDIRTYGFREKYYTELRDLGTMFVHYDLNKKPEVSLVDEWDPDSQVNVTIFDPIMDKEVEVKADLLVLATAVDARKDNIDLARMLKVPLNSDGMYLEAHVKLRPVDFATEGVFVAGLAHSPKDIDESITQAKAAASRALTFLNKKAILAEGTICEVRDERCTGCGYCEQICAYSAIEVDEEKGIAVVNDALCKGCGACVASCRCAALDLRGFSNEQLFSAFDALDLVDVLGE
;
A
#
# COMPACT_ATOMS: atom_id res chain seq x y z
N MET A 1 24.91 5.35 -30.78
CA MET A 1 23.70 5.01 -30.02
C MET A 1 22.80 6.24 -30.02
N GLY A 2 21.58 6.14 -30.54
CA GLY A 2 20.62 7.26 -30.51
C GLY A 2 20.38 7.73 -29.07
N LEU A 3 20.14 9.02 -28.88
CA LEU A 3 19.85 9.60 -27.56
C LEU A 3 18.62 8.90 -26.97
N LYS A 4 18.80 8.11 -25.89
CA LYS A 4 17.69 7.51 -25.15
C LYS A 4 16.71 8.60 -24.72
N SER A 5 15.41 8.35 -24.88
CA SER A 5 14.36 9.27 -24.44
C SER A 5 14.36 9.45 -22.92
N ARG A 6 13.92 10.62 -22.45
CA ARG A 6 13.64 10.93 -21.04
C ARG A 6 12.18 10.76 -20.67
N SER A 7 11.32 10.54 -21.65
CA SER A 7 9.86 10.55 -21.46
C SER A 7 9.28 9.14 -21.37
N VAL A 8 8.29 8.95 -20.50
CA VAL A 8 7.60 7.68 -20.27
C VAL A 8 6.10 7.86 -20.39
N LEU A 9 5.42 6.89 -20.99
CA LEU A 9 3.96 6.84 -21.00
C LEU A 9 3.47 5.90 -19.90
N VAL A 10 2.60 6.39 -19.02
CA VAL A 10 1.88 5.57 -18.03
C VAL A 10 0.40 5.55 -18.41
N VAL A 11 -0.20 4.37 -18.54
CA VAL A 11 -1.58 4.19 -19.00
C VAL A 11 -2.45 3.67 -17.87
N GLY A 12 -3.37 4.49 -17.39
CA GLY A 12 -4.22 4.27 -16.23
C GLY A 12 -3.67 4.98 -14.99
N ALA A 13 -4.50 5.77 -14.34
CA ALA A 13 -4.14 6.62 -13.20
C ALA A 13 -4.83 6.20 -11.90
N GLY A 14 -5.00 4.89 -11.69
CA GLY A 14 -5.24 4.34 -10.35
C GLY A 14 -3.99 4.46 -9.47
N ILE A 15 -4.05 3.96 -8.23
CA ILE A 15 -2.92 4.03 -7.29
C ILE A 15 -1.60 3.50 -7.86
N ALA A 16 -1.63 2.44 -8.69
CA ALA A 16 -0.44 1.91 -9.35
C ALA A 16 0.16 2.88 -10.37
N GLY A 17 -0.67 3.49 -11.23
CA GLY A 17 -0.21 4.46 -12.22
C GLY A 17 0.30 5.76 -11.60
N ILE A 18 -0.38 6.23 -10.55
CA ILE A 18 0.07 7.37 -9.73
C ILE A 18 1.44 7.07 -9.13
N GLN A 19 1.61 5.90 -8.49
CA GLN A 19 2.90 5.51 -7.90
C GLN A 19 4.01 5.45 -8.95
N ALA A 20 3.77 4.79 -10.09
CA ALA A 20 4.76 4.67 -11.16
C ALA A 20 5.16 6.05 -11.69
N SER A 21 4.19 6.95 -11.84
CA SER A 21 4.43 8.32 -12.31
C SER A 21 5.27 9.12 -11.32
N LEU A 22 4.95 9.04 -10.02
CA LEU A 22 5.72 9.70 -8.96
C LEU A 22 7.15 9.18 -8.88
N ASP A 23 7.36 7.87 -8.87
CA ASP A 23 8.70 7.26 -8.85
C ASP A 23 9.56 7.73 -10.04
N LEU A 24 8.99 7.72 -11.26
CA LEU A 24 9.69 8.19 -12.47
C LEU A 24 10.01 9.69 -12.39
N ALA A 25 9.05 10.48 -11.94
CA ALA A 25 9.18 11.93 -11.89
C ALA A 25 10.17 12.38 -10.80
N GLU A 26 10.22 11.67 -9.65
CA GLU A 26 11.22 11.84 -8.61
C GLU A 26 12.64 11.47 -9.08
N MET A 27 12.76 10.58 -10.07
CA MET A 27 14.03 10.33 -10.78
C MET A 27 14.34 11.42 -11.83
N GLY A 28 13.50 12.42 -12.00
CA GLY A 28 13.68 13.49 -12.97
C GLY A 28 13.26 13.15 -14.40
N LEU A 29 12.51 12.06 -14.62
CA LEU A 29 12.00 11.68 -15.94
C LEU A 29 10.68 12.38 -16.25
N ASP A 30 10.42 12.66 -17.53
CA ASP A 30 9.18 13.27 -17.98
C ASP A 30 8.09 12.19 -18.12
N VAL A 31 6.92 12.39 -17.53
CA VAL A 31 5.86 11.39 -17.49
C VAL A 31 4.60 11.92 -18.16
N HIS A 32 4.07 11.17 -19.12
CA HIS A 32 2.72 11.36 -19.64
C HIS A 32 1.81 10.33 -18.98
N LEU A 33 0.95 10.77 -18.06
CA LEU A 33 -0.02 9.91 -17.36
C LEU A 33 -1.38 10.02 -18.06
N VAL A 34 -1.82 8.94 -18.70
CA VAL A 34 -3.09 8.89 -19.44
C VAL A 34 -4.17 8.22 -18.61
N GLU A 35 -5.31 8.88 -18.44
CA GLU A 35 -6.47 8.38 -17.71
C GLU A 35 -7.74 8.51 -18.57
N GLU A 36 -8.49 7.41 -18.67
CA GLU A 36 -9.73 7.35 -19.45
C GLU A 36 -10.86 8.12 -18.75
N SER A 37 -10.88 8.08 -17.43
CA SER A 37 -11.83 8.80 -16.57
C SER A 37 -11.51 10.31 -16.54
N PRO A 38 -12.46 11.16 -16.09
CA PRO A 38 -12.21 12.60 -15.95
C PRO A 38 -11.31 12.96 -14.76
N THR A 39 -10.81 12.00 -13.98
CA THR A 39 -9.98 12.21 -12.78
C THR A 39 -9.07 11.00 -12.55
N ILE A 40 -7.93 11.24 -11.91
CA ILE A 40 -7.07 10.18 -11.38
C ILE A 40 -7.64 9.61 -10.08
N GLY A 41 -7.11 8.47 -9.63
CA GLY A 41 -7.45 7.79 -8.37
C GLY A 41 -7.92 6.34 -8.56
N GLY A 42 -8.62 6.04 -9.66
CA GLY A 42 -9.13 4.71 -9.98
C GLY A 42 -10.24 4.26 -9.02
N ARG A 43 -10.20 3.00 -8.56
CA ARG A 43 -11.20 2.40 -7.66
C ARG A 43 -10.99 2.74 -6.17
N MET A 44 -9.77 3.09 -5.78
CA MET A 44 -9.44 3.34 -4.38
C MET A 44 -10.24 4.49 -3.72
N PRO A 45 -10.60 5.59 -4.40
CA PRO A 45 -11.50 6.61 -3.87
C PRO A 45 -12.92 6.10 -3.54
N GLN A 46 -13.36 4.98 -4.13
CA GLN A 46 -14.68 4.41 -3.85
C GLN A 46 -14.71 3.71 -2.49
N LEU A 47 -13.56 3.28 -1.96
CA LEU A 47 -13.46 2.58 -0.69
C LEU A 47 -13.61 3.55 0.48
N ASP A 48 -14.17 3.13 1.61
CA ASP A 48 -14.17 3.96 2.83
C ASP A 48 -12.82 3.88 3.56
N LYS A 49 -12.52 2.69 4.09
CA LYS A 49 -11.29 2.35 4.81
C LYS A 49 -10.52 1.23 4.11
N THR A 50 -9.25 1.04 4.49
CA THR A 50 -8.36 0.02 3.93
C THR A 50 -7.82 -0.92 5.02
N PHE A 51 -7.95 -2.23 4.82
CA PHE A 51 -7.36 -3.26 5.70
C PHE A 51 -5.84 -3.30 5.55
N PRO A 52 -5.05 -3.78 6.55
CA PRO A 52 -5.48 -4.16 7.89
C PRO A 52 -5.43 -2.98 8.89
N THR A 53 -5.03 -1.79 8.45
CA THR A 53 -4.83 -0.63 9.32
C THR A 53 -6.10 0.15 9.63
N ASN A 54 -7.17 -0.05 8.84
CA ASN A 54 -8.40 0.73 8.85
C ASN A 54 -8.19 2.22 8.51
N ASP A 55 -7.09 2.56 7.83
CA ASP A 55 -6.87 3.91 7.33
C ASP A 55 -7.95 4.28 6.31
N CYS A 56 -8.49 5.50 6.41
CA CYS A 56 -9.36 6.05 5.39
C CYS A 56 -8.63 6.08 4.04
N SER A 57 -9.26 5.51 3.01
CA SER A 57 -8.69 5.36 1.67
C SER A 57 -8.25 6.70 1.07
N MET A 58 -9.10 7.72 1.21
CA MET A 58 -8.85 9.06 0.69
C MET A 58 -7.78 9.80 1.47
N CYS A 59 -7.62 9.53 2.77
CA CYS A 59 -6.58 10.17 3.58
C CYS A 59 -5.17 9.74 3.14
N ILE A 60 -5.03 8.55 2.58
CA ILE A 60 -3.75 8.05 2.11
C ILE A 60 -3.60 8.31 0.59
N LEU A 61 -4.69 8.24 -0.19
CA LEU A 61 -4.65 8.45 -1.64
C LEU A 61 -4.59 9.94 -2.05
N ALA A 62 -5.35 10.82 -1.40
CA ALA A 62 -5.42 12.25 -1.80
C ALA A 62 -4.05 12.93 -1.82
N PRO A 63 -3.15 12.73 -0.84
CA PRO A 63 -1.79 13.26 -0.90
C PRO A 63 -1.06 12.85 -2.18
N LYS A 64 -1.12 11.56 -2.58
CA LYS A 64 -0.47 11.08 -3.80
C LYS A 64 -1.09 11.64 -5.08
N MET A 65 -2.42 11.78 -5.10
CA MET A 65 -3.10 12.40 -6.23
C MET A 65 -2.68 13.88 -6.39
N SER A 66 -2.60 14.61 -5.27
CA SER A 66 -2.18 16.01 -5.26
C SER A 66 -0.71 16.16 -5.67
N GLU A 67 0.18 15.36 -5.08
CA GLU A 67 1.60 15.33 -5.44
C GLU A 67 1.77 15.03 -6.94
N CYS A 68 1.05 14.04 -7.45
CA CYS A 68 1.10 13.66 -8.87
C CYS A 68 0.64 14.78 -9.80
N ALA A 69 -0.41 15.51 -9.44
CA ALA A 69 -0.95 16.61 -10.24
C ALA A 69 -0.11 17.89 -10.19
N ARG A 70 0.70 18.07 -9.14
CA ARG A 70 1.56 19.25 -8.96
C ARG A 70 2.99 19.03 -9.43
N HIS A 71 3.39 17.78 -9.61
CA HIS A 71 4.77 17.45 -9.94
C HIS A 71 5.14 18.01 -11.34
N PRO A 72 6.21 18.81 -11.48
CA PRO A 72 6.54 19.52 -12.72
C PRO A 72 6.87 18.59 -13.90
N ASN A 73 7.37 17.39 -13.62
CA ASN A 73 7.69 16.40 -14.64
C ASN A 73 6.50 15.47 -15.01
N ILE A 74 5.30 15.68 -14.45
CA ILE A 74 4.11 14.85 -14.76
C ILE A 74 3.10 15.68 -15.54
N THR A 75 2.78 15.25 -16.76
CA THR A 75 1.67 15.77 -17.55
C THR A 75 0.52 14.78 -17.52
N ILE A 76 -0.61 15.17 -16.92
CA ILE A 76 -1.82 14.35 -16.81
C ILE A 76 -2.74 14.60 -18.01
N HIS A 77 -3.11 13.52 -18.71
CA HIS A 77 -4.06 13.49 -19.82
C HIS A 77 -5.32 12.76 -19.34
N ILE A 78 -6.27 13.48 -18.73
CA ILE A 78 -7.58 12.94 -18.36
C ILE A 78 -8.52 12.84 -19.56
N LYS A 79 -9.61 12.07 -19.44
CA LYS A 79 -10.52 11.76 -20.56
C LYS A 79 -9.75 11.36 -21.81
N SER A 80 -8.70 10.57 -21.67
CA SER A 80 -7.80 10.24 -22.76
C SER A 80 -7.58 8.73 -22.89
N THR A 81 -7.54 8.23 -24.12
CA THR A 81 -7.26 6.82 -24.40
C THR A 81 -6.09 6.65 -25.35
N VAL A 82 -5.35 5.55 -25.19
CA VAL A 82 -4.27 5.20 -26.10
C VAL A 82 -4.85 4.58 -27.36
N ALA A 83 -4.51 5.14 -28.52
CA ALA A 83 -4.93 4.63 -29.82
C ALA A 83 -3.94 3.63 -30.42
N SER A 84 -2.63 3.87 -30.28
CA SER A 84 -1.59 2.97 -30.77
C SER A 84 -0.23 3.29 -30.15
N VAL A 85 0.62 2.28 -29.97
CA VAL A 85 2.04 2.45 -29.64
C VAL A 85 2.90 1.73 -30.70
N THR A 86 3.72 2.48 -31.41
CA THR A 86 4.59 1.99 -32.49
C THR A 86 6.05 2.31 -32.19
N GLY A 87 6.99 1.54 -32.73
CA GLY A 87 8.42 1.69 -32.45
C GLY A 87 8.98 0.60 -31.54
N ASN A 88 10.19 0.84 -31.02
CA ASN A 88 11.02 -0.10 -30.28
C ASN A 88 11.41 0.48 -28.90
N PRO A 89 11.87 -0.35 -27.94
CA PRO A 89 12.37 0.12 -26.65
C PRO A 89 13.37 1.29 -26.80
N GLY A 90 13.12 2.38 -26.08
CA GLY A 90 13.91 3.61 -26.13
C GLY A 90 13.43 4.67 -27.16
N ASP A 91 12.60 4.29 -28.13
CA ASP A 91 12.06 5.18 -29.17
C ASP A 91 10.67 4.73 -29.65
N PHE A 92 9.67 4.85 -28.78
CA PHE A 92 8.27 4.65 -29.11
C PHE A 92 7.60 5.97 -29.52
N THR A 93 6.66 5.85 -30.45
CA THR A 93 5.66 6.90 -30.73
C THR A 93 4.29 6.39 -30.30
N ALA A 94 3.75 7.01 -29.26
CA ALA A 94 2.39 6.78 -28.78
C ALA A 94 1.43 7.80 -29.40
N LYS A 95 0.26 7.33 -29.82
CA LYS A 95 -0.87 8.18 -30.21
C LYS A 95 -1.93 8.08 -29.13
N ILE A 96 -2.30 9.21 -28.55
CA ILE A 96 -3.38 9.31 -27.57
C ILE A 96 -4.51 10.15 -28.16
N VAL A 97 -5.74 9.84 -27.77
CA VAL A 97 -6.93 10.62 -28.12
C VAL A 97 -7.47 11.20 -26.82
N GLU A 98 -7.39 12.53 -26.70
CA GLU A 98 -8.04 13.29 -25.63
C GLU A 98 -9.47 13.59 -26.08
N HIS A 99 -10.44 13.06 -25.35
CA HIS A 99 -11.87 13.21 -25.64
C HIS A 99 -12.39 14.56 -25.13
N ALA A 100 -13.35 15.12 -25.86
CA ALA A 100 -13.97 16.39 -25.51
C ALA A 100 -14.51 16.39 -24.06
N LYS A 101 -14.12 17.40 -23.27
CA LYS A 101 -14.60 17.62 -21.89
C LYS A 101 -15.86 18.49 -21.86
N TYR A 102 -16.01 19.32 -22.90
CA TYR A 102 -17.05 20.34 -23.06
C TYR A 102 -17.08 21.41 -21.96
N VAL A 103 -16.01 21.46 -21.17
CA VAL A 103 -15.75 22.44 -20.12
C VAL A 103 -14.28 22.83 -20.25
N ASP A 104 -14.03 24.12 -20.37
CA ASP A 104 -12.70 24.71 -20.41
C ASP A 104 -12.06 24.61 -19.01
N PRO A 105 -11.02 23.77 -18.84
CA PRO A 105 -10.44 23.52 -17.53
C PRO A 105 -9.76 24.75 -16.94
N GLU A 106 -9.27 25.68 -17.76
CA GLU A 106 -8.59 26.89 -17.28
C GLU A 106 -9.56 27.92 -16.69
N LYS A 107 -10.84 27.86 -17.08
CA LYS A 107 -11.89 28.75 -16.58
C LYS A 107 -12.73 28.13 -15.47
N CYS A 108 -12.75 26.82 -15.35
CA CYS A 108 -13.64 26.15 -14.42
C CYS A 108 -13.20 26.36 -12.97
N VAL A 109 -14.05 27.02 -12.18
CA VAL A 109 -13.81 27.25 -10.74
C VAL A 109 -14.43 26.17 -9.83
N ALA A 110 -14.89 25.06 -10.41
CA ALA A 110 -15.48 23.91 -9.70
C ALA A 110 -16.61 24.23 -8.68
N CYS A 111 -17.40 25.29 -8.90
CA CYS A 111 -18.44 25.76 -7.97
C CYS A 111 -19.71 24.89 -7.86
N GLY A 112 -19.91 23.91 -8.75
CA GLY A 112 -21.05 22.98 -8.70
C GLY A 112 -22.42 23.48 -9.20
N LEU A 113 -22.61 24.80 -9.40
CA LEU A 113 -23.89 25.38 -9.86
C LEU A 113 -24.44 24.72 -11.14
N CYS A 114 -23.55 24.33 -12.06
CA CYS A 114 -23.93 23.71 -13.31
C CYS A 114 -24.55 22.31 -13.16
N GLU A 115 -24.07 21.51 -12.20
CA GLU A 115 -24.62 20.19 -11.89
C GLU A 115 -25.93 20.29 -11.10
N GLU A 116 -25.98 21.21 -10.14
CA GLU A 116 -27.18 21.47 -9.34
C GLU A 116 -28.37 21.81 -10.25
N LYS A 117 -28.16 22.72 -11.20
CA LYS A 117 -29.20 23.18 -12.16
C LYS A 117 -29.40 22.26 -13.36
N CYS A 118 -28.65 21.17 -13.48
CA CYS A 118 -28.82 20.22 -14.58
C CYS A 118 -30.19 19.51 -14.48
N PRO A 119 -31.07 19.61 -15.51
CA PRO A 119 -32.44 19.09 -15.41
C PRO A 119 -32.54 17.58 -15.59
N ILE A 120 -31.51 16.93 -16.15
CA ILE A 120 -31.44 15.47 -16.25
C ILE A 120 -30.70 14.91 -15.05
N LYS A 121 -31.24 13.83 -14.47
CA LYS A 121 -30.63 13.10 -13.36
C LYS A 121 -30.43 11.64 -13.80
N ILE A 122 -29.19 11.17 -13.73
CA ILE A 122 -28.77 9.82 -14.14
C ILE A 122 -28.09 9.11 -12.96
N ASP A 123 -28.03 7.79 -13.00
CA ASP A 123 -27.31 7.03 -11.97
C ASP A 123 -25.83 7.44 -11.93
N ASP A 124 -25.35 7.71 -10.73
CA ASP A 124 -23.93 8.00 -10.50
C ASP A 124 -23.14 6.69 -10.47
N GLU A 125 -22.27 6.48 -11.45
CA GLU A 125 -21.46 5.27 -11.57
C GLU A 125 -20.39 5.16 -10.47
N PHE A 126 -19.92 6.29 -9.92
CA PHE A 126 -18.96 6.30 -8.82
C PHE A 126 -19.62 5.85 -7.51
N ASP A 127 -20.86 6.28 -7.28
CA ASP A 127 -21.68 5.92 -6.11
C ASP A 127 -22.60 4.72 -6.38
N MET A 128 -22.31 3.92 -7.40
CA MET A 128 -22.97 2.65 -7.69
C MET A 128 -24.50 2.75 -7.92
N GLY A 129 -24.98 3.93 -8.33
CA GLY A 129 -26.39 4.24 -8.51
C GLY A 129 -27.16 4.51 -7.21
N LEU A 130 -26.48 4.61 -6.05
CA LEU A 130 -27.10 4.97 -4.77
C LEU A 130 -27.55 6.45 -4.74
N ARG A 131 -26.93 7.30 -5.55
CA ARG A 131 -27.41 8.66 -5.83
C ARG A 131 -27.52 8.91 -7.34
N LYS A 132 -28.21 10.00 -7.68
CA LYS A 132 -28.29 10.52 -9.05
C LYS A 132 -27.37 11.73 -9.21
N ARG A 133 -26.69 11.82 -10.36
CA ARG A 133 -25.86 12.98 -10.78
C ARG A 133 -26.44 13.69 -11.99
N GLY A 134 -25.97 14.90 -12.28
CA GLY A 134 -26.28 15.61 -13.52
C GLY A 134 -25.52 15.03 -14.72
N ALA A 135 -25.94 15.36 -15.95
CA ALA A 135 -25.13 15.06 -17.14
C ALA A 135 -23.82 15.87 -17.17
N ILE A 136 -23.80 17.04 -16.54
CA ILE A 136 -22.58 17.74 -16.14
C ILE A 136 -22.35 17.45 -14.66
N SER A 137 -21.19 16.92 -14.32
CA SER A 137 -20.87 16.50 -12.95
C SER A 137 -19.37 16.49 -12.70
N ARG A 138 -19.00 16.57 -11.42
CA ARG A 138 -17.67 16.19 -10.93
C ARG A 138 -17.72 14.71 -10.55
N TYR A 139 -16.70 13.93 -10.89
CA TYR A 139 -16.74 12.47 -10.72
C TYR A 139 -16.86 12.04 -9.25
N PHE A 140 -16.13 12.71 -8.35
CA PHE A 140 -16.31 12.64 -6.89
C PHE A 140 -15.77 13.90 -6.21
N LEU A 141 -16.08 14.10 -4.93
CA LEU A 141 -15.81 15.36 -4.21
C LEU A 141 -14.33 15.76 -4.16
N GLN A 142 -13.40 14.81 -4.15
CA GLN A 142 -11.96 15.06 -4.11
C GLN A 142 -11.26 14.72 -5.45
N SER A 143 -11.99 14.73 -6.57
CA SER A 143 -11.41 14.49 -7.90
C SER A 143 -10.25 15.44 -8.19
N ILE A 144 -9.22 14.89 -8.83
CA ILE A 144 -8.05 15.61 -9.35
C ILE A 144 -7.83 15.14 -10.79
N PRO A 145 -7.88 16.04 -11.78
CA PRO A 145 -8.30 17.44 -11.70
C PRO A 145 -9.73 17.63 -11.16
N SER A 146 -10.05 18.81 -10.63
CA SER A 146 -11.31 19.08 -9.92
C SER A 146 -12.45 19.57 -10.81
N GLU A 147 -12.18 19.77 -12.10
CA GLU A 147 -13.11 20.41 -13.02
C GLU A 147 -14.27 19.49 -13.38
N TYR A 148 -15.39 20.11 -13.70
CA TYR A 148 -16.58 19.43 -14.18
C TYR A 148 -16.41 18.97 -15.63
N THR A 149 -17.06 17.87 -16.01
CA THR A 149 -17.13 17.43 -17.41
C THR A 149 -18.56 17.13 -17.81
N ILE A 150 -18.87 17.24 -19.10
CA ILE A 150 -20.19 16.88 -19.64
C ILE A 150 -20.12 15.48 -20.23
N ASP A 151 -21.09 14.64 -19.85
CA ASP A 151 -21.39 13.37 -20.49
C ASP A 151 -22.16 13.63 -21.80
N PRO A 152 -21.53 13.42 -22.98
CA PRO A 152 -22.15 13.72 -24.26
C PRO A 152 -23.34 12.80 -24.58
N GLU A 153 -23.38 11.58 -24.03
CA GLU A 153 -24.45 10.62 -24.31
C GLU A 153 -25.73 10.94 -23.54
N LYS A 154 -25.61 11.69 -22.44
CA LYS A 154 -26.74 12.03 -21.56
C LYS A 154 -27.15 13.50 -21.65
N CYS A 155 -26.29 14.38 -22.17
CA CYS A 155 -26.56 15.81 -22.25
C CYS A 155 -27.68 16.13 -23.27
N LEU A 156 -28.74 16.82 -22.82
CA LEU A 156 -29.86 17.21 -23.68
C LEU A 156 -29.49 18.22 -24.77
N TYR A 157 -28.40 18.98 -24.61
CA TYR A 157 -27.90 19.84 -25.68
C TYR A 157 -27.23 19.04 -26.78
N LEU A 158 -26.25 18.22 -26.40
CA LEU A 158 -25.41 17.48 -27.35
C LEU A 158 -26.21 16.39 -28.07
N THR A 159 -27.25 15.85 -27.44
CA THR A 159 -28.12 14.81 -28.04
C THR A 159 -29.33 15.38 -28.78
N LYS A 160 -29.96 16.46 -28.27
CA LYS A 160 -31.26 16.95 -28.77
C LYS A 160 -31.28 18.44 -29.13
N GLY A 161 -30.25 19.21 -28.80
CA GLY A 161 -30.15 20.65 -29.09
C GLY A 161 -31.01 21.58 -28.22
N VAL A 162 -31.61 21.08 -27.12
CA VAL A 162 -32.71 21.80 -26.43
C VAL A 162 -32.36 22.46 -25.08
N CYS A 163 -31.16 22.27 -24.52
CA CYS A 163 -30.83 22.75 -23.16
C CYS A 163 -29.48 23.50 -23.13
N LYS A 164 -29.41 24.67 -22.51
CA LYS A 164 -28.14 25.42 -22.29
C LYS A 164 -28.04 25.99 -20.88
N ILE A 165 -28.65 25.33 -19.90
CA ILE A 165 -28.76 25.87 -18.54
C ILE A 165 -27.38 25.99 -17.88
N CYS A 166 -26.53 24.96 -17.99
CA CYS A 166 -25.18 24.99 -17.39
C CYS A 166 -24.32 26.15 -17.92
N GLU A 167 -24.43 26.49 -19.22
CA GLU A 167 -23.76 27.65 -19.82
C GLU A 167 -24.24 28.96 -19.20
N LYS A 168 -25.57 29.13 -19.05
CA LYS A 168 -26.18 30.35 -18.49
C LYS A 168 -25.84 30.61 -17.02
N VAL A 169 -25.69 29.55 -16.21
CA VAL A 169 -25.45 29.66 -14.76
C VAL A 169 -23.97 29.62 -14.40
N CYS A 170 -23.07 29.35 -15.36
CA CYS A 170 -21.64 29.29 -15.11
C CYS A 170 -21.06 30.71 -14.96
N PRO A 171 -20.64 31.13 -13.76
CA PRO A 171 -20.12 32.49 -13.56
C PRO A 171 -18.80 32.74 -14.29
N ALA A 172 -18.02 31.67 -14.53
CA ALA A 172 -16.71 31.76 -15.16
C ALA A 172 -16.74 31.58 -16.69
N GLY A 173 -17.91 31.32 -17.29
CA GLY A 173 -18.03 31.10 -18.74
C GLY A 173 -17.21 29.89 -19.24
N ALA A 174 -17.10 28.84 -18.43
CA ALA A 174 -16.26 27.68 -18.72
C ALA A 174 -16.92 26.65 -19.66
N ILE A 175 -18.23 26.68 -19.88
CA ILE A 175 -18.91 25.69 -20.72
C ILE A 175 -18.56 25.89 -22.19
N ASN A 176 -18.12 24.84 -22.88
CA ASN A 176 -17.74 24.89 -24.29
C ASN A 176 -18.26 23.67 -25.06
N TYR A 177 -19.44 23.79 -25.69
CA TYR A 177 -20.02 22.68 -26.46
C TYR A 177 -19.31 22.37 -27.78
N GLU A 178 -18.43 23.26 -28.26
CA GLU A 178 -17.68 23.09 -29.52
C GLU A 178 -16.35 22.34 -29.31
N ASP A 179 -16.06 21.90 -28.09
CA ASP A 179 -14.90 21.07 -27.78
C ASP A 179 -14.97 19.74 -28.54
N LYS A 180 -13.81 19.29 -29.06
CA LYS A 180 -13.70 18.11 -29.93
C LYS A 180 -12.51 17.27 -29.52
N ASP A 181 -12.58 15.99 -29.85
CA ASP A 181 -11.49 15.06 -29.60
C ASP A 181 -10.20 15.50 -30.31
N LYS A 182 -9.07 15.38 -29.60
CA LYS A 182 -7.74 15.78 -30.06
C LYS A 182 -6.81 14.59 -30.09
N ALA A 183 -6.16 14.37 -31.23
CA ALA A 183 -5.13 13.36 -31.35
C ALA A 183 -3.76 13.96 -31.03
N ILE A 184 -3.09 13.44 -30.00
CA ILE A 184 -1.76 13.88 -29.55
C ILE A 184 -0.76 12.77 -29.86
N LYS A 185 0.39 13.14 -30.44
CA LYS A 185 1.51 12.24 -30.68
C LYS A 185 2.61 12.51 -29.66
N LEU A 186 3.01 11.48 -28.94
CA LEU A 186 4.03 11.55 -27.90
C LEU A 186 5.20 10.64 -28.25
N LYS A 187 6.42 11.13 -28.07
CA LYS A 187 7.64 10.31 -28.16
C LYS A 187 8.07 9.89 -26.76
N VAL A 188 8.17 8.59 -26.53
CA VAL A 188 8.48 8.02 -25.20
C VAL A 188 9.49 6.88 -25.32
N GLY A 189 10.32 6.66 -24.31
CA GLY A 189 11.30 5.58 -24.30
C GLY A 189 10.75 4.25 -23.75
N SER A 190 9.69 4.31 -22.96
CA SER A 190 9.06 3.12 -22.36
C SER A 190 7.58 3.38 -22.08
N VAL A 191 6.82 2.30 -21.92
CA VAL A 191 5.40 2.35 -21.58
C VAL A 191 5.10 1.46 -20.37
N ILE A 192 4.37 1.99 -19.40
CA ILE A 192 3.88 1.23 -18.23
C ILE A 192 2.36 1.17 -18.28
N LEU A 193 1.80 -0.03 -18.21
CA LEU A 193 0.38 -0.29 -18.24
C LEU A 193 -0.14 -0.54 -16.81
N ALA A 194 -1.05 0.31 -16.38
CA ALA A 194 -1.62 0.36 -15.04
C ALA A 194 -3.15 0.58 -15.08
N SER A 195 -3.82 0.06 -16.13
CA SER A 195 -5.24 0.35 -16.40
C SER A 195 -6.21 -0.20 -15.35
N GLY A 196 -5.74 -0.99 -14.39
CA GLY A 196 -6.55 -1.56 -13.33
C GLY A 196 -7.47 -2.69 -13.80
N ILE A 197 -8.62 -2.81 -13.14
CA ILE A 197 -9.59 -3.91 -13.24
C ILE A 197 -11.02 -3.36 -13.07
N ASP A 198 -12.00 -4.19 -13.45
CA ASP A 198 -13.39 -3.97 -13.11
C ASP A 198 -13.84 -4.90 -11.97
N ALA A 199 -14.89 -4.49 -11.27
CA ALA A 199 -15.57 -5.35 -10.31
C ALA A 199 -16.52 -6.31 -11.05
N PHE A 200 -16.67 -7.53 -10.55
CA PHE A 200 -17.66 -8.48 -11.05
C PHE A 200 -19.05 -8.12 -10.54
N TYR A 201 -20.04 -8.07 -11.42
CA TYR A 201 -21.43 -7.82 -11.03
C TYR A 201 -22.26 -9.07 -11.32
N PRO A 202 -22.87 -9.71 -10.30
CA PRO A 202 -23.64 -10.96 -10.46
C PRO A 202 -25.03 -10.74 -11.09
N ILE A 203 -25.13 -9.87 -12.09
CA ILE A 203 -26.37 -9.63 -12.85
C ILE A 203 -26.65 -10.87 -13.70
N GLY A 204 -27.82 -11.48 -13.51
CA GLY A 204 -28.19 -12.75 -14.18
C GLY A 204 -27.89 -14.01 -13.37
N PHE A 205 -27.18 -13.91 -12.25
CA PHE A 205 -26.98 -15.01 -11.30
C PHE A 205 -28.15 -15.07 -10.34
N GLY A 206 -29.27 -15.64 -10.80
CA GLY A 206 -30.56 -15.58 -10.12
C GLY A 206 -30.57 -16.10 -8.67
N HIS A 207 -29.64 -17.00 -8.32
CA HIS A 207 -29.49 -17.55 -6.97
C HIS A 207 -28.92 -16.56 -5.94
N PHE A 208 -28.23 -15.49 -6.38
CA PHE A 208 -27.76 -14.43 -5.48
C PHE A 208 -28.73 -13.26 -5.35
N GLY A 209 -29.70 -13.11 -6.25
CA GLY A 209 -30.75 -12.07 -6.13
C GLY A 209 -30.27 -10.62 -6.24
N TYR A 210 -29.05 -10.34 -6.68
CA TYR A 210 -28.55 -8.97 -6.87
C TYR A 210 -29.40 -8.18 -7.89
N LYS A 211 -29.78 -6.95 -7.55
CA LYS A 211 -30.74 -6.09 -8.29
C LYS A 211 -32.17 -6.66 -8.43
N ARG A 212 -32.44 -7.85 -7.88
CA ARG A 212 -33.79 -8.41 -7.74
C ARG A 212 -34.34 -8.11 -6.35
N TYR A 213 -33.54 -8.35 -5.31
CA TYR A 213 -33.88 -8.07 -3.93
C TYR A 213 -33.21 -6.76 -3.48
N PRO A 214 -33.95 -5.76 -2.95
CA PRO A 214 -33.39 -4.47 -2.56
C PRO A 214 -32.27 -4.58 -1.53
N ASN A 215 -32.36 -5.54 -0.60
CA ASN A 215 -31.42 -5.70 0.51
C ASN A 215 -30.20 -6.58 0.17
N VAL A 216 -30.04 -6.97 -1.10
CA VAL A 216 -28.82 -7.62 -1.61
C VAL A 216 -27.96 -6.58 -2.32
N VAL A 217 -26.81 -6.27 -1.74
CA VAL A 217 -25.84 -5.29 -2.24
C VAL A 217 -24.50 -5.96 -2.53
N THR A 218 -23.67 -5.37 -3.39
CA THR A 218 -22.28 -5.81 -3.55
C THR A 218 -21.39 -5.18 -2.48
N SER A 219 -20.20 -5.72 -2.28
CA SER A 219 -19.18 -5.10 -1.41
C SER A 219 -18.86 -3.66 -1.83
N LEU A 220 -18.82 -3.36 -3.13
CA LEU A 220 -18.57 -1.98 -3.58
C LEU A 220 -19.76 -1.06 -3.36
N ASP A 221 -21.00 -1.55 -3.48
CA ASP A 221 -22.19 -0.79 -3.05
C ASP A 221 -22.08 -0.46 -1.54
N PHE A 222 -21.71 -1.47 -0.74
CA PHE A 222 -21.57 -1.37 0.71
C PHE A 222 -20.45 -0.40 1.13
N GLU A 223 -19.31 -0.37 0.42
CA GLU A 223 -18.26 0.63 0.60
C GLU A 223 -18.78 2.07 0.43
N ARG A 224 -19.64 2.30 -0.58
CA ARG A 224 -20.26 3.62 -0.78
C ARG A 224 -21.28 3.96 0.30
N MET A 225 -21.97 2.96 0.86
CA MET A 225 -22.87 3.16 2.00
C MET A 225 -22.10 3.50 3.29
N LEU A 226 -20.98 2.81 3.54
CA LEU A 226 -20.11 3.03 4.71
C LEU A 226 -19.31 4.34 4.63
N SER A 227 -19.01 4.81 3.42
CA SER A 227 -18.16 5.98 3.22
C SER A 227 -18.80 7.28 3.72
N ALA A 228 -18.06 8.03 4.52
CA ALA A 228 -18.41 9.39 4.95
C ALA A 228 -18.65 10.37 3.78
N SER A 229 -17.90 10.18 2.68
CA SER A 229 -18.07 10.94 1.43
C SER A 229 -19.10 10.31 0.49
N GLY A 230 -19.74 9.22 0.93
CA GLY A 230 -20.74 8.48 0.17
C GLY A 230 -22.13 9.10 0.29
N PRO A 231 -23.08 8.64 -0.52
CA PRO A 231 -24.41 9.23 -0.63
C PRO A 231 -25.26 9.11 0.65
N LEU A 232 -24.91 8.19 1.54
CA LEU A 232 -25.58 7.99 2.83
C LEU A 232 -24.81 8.59 4.01
N GLY A 233 -23.71 9.31 3.76
CA GLY A 233 -22.91 9.96 4.80
C GLY A 233 -22.29 9.01 5.83
N GLY A 234 -22.14 7.72 5.49
CA GLY A 234 -21.65 6.67 6.39
C GLY A 234 -22.72 5.91 7.18
N HIS A 235 -24.00 6.23 6.97
CA HIS A 235 -25.13 5.54 7.60
C HIS A 235 -25.66 4.41 6.71
N VAL A 236 -25.42 3.16 7.13
CA VAL A 236 -25.90 1.98 6.41
C VAL A 236 -27.39 1.79 6.68
N VAL A 237 -28.20 1.84 5.62
CA VAL A 237 -29.65 1.58 5.69
C VAL A 237 -30.08 0.57 4.64
N ARG A 238 -31.11 -0.21 4.95
CA ARG A 238 -31.77 -1.11 4.00
C ARG A 238 -32.42 -0.30 2.87
N ALA A 239 -32.27 -0.77 1.63
CA ALA A 239 -32.87 -0.09 0.49
C ALA A 239 -34.40 -0.27 0.43
N SER A 240 -34.94 -1.30 1.08
CA SER A 240 -36.38 -1.57 1.11
C SER A 240 -37.19 -0.58 1.94
N ASP A 241 -36.67 -0.18 3.10
CA ASP A 241 -37.43 0.56 4.11
C ASP A 241 -36.63 1.66 4.83
N HIS A 242 -35.37 1.89 4.44
CA HIS A 242 -34.45 2.85 5.04
C HIS A 242 -34.17 2.64 6.54
N ALA A 243 -34.48 1.46 7.09
CA ALA A 243 -34.11 1.10 8.45
C ALA A 243 -32.66 0.63 8.53
N GLU A 244 -32.03 0.83 9.67
CA GLU A 244 -30.70 0.27 9.97
C GLU A 244 -30.79 -1.27 10.09
N PRO A 245 -29.93 -2.05 9.39
CA PRO A 245 -29.95 -3.50 9.48
C PRO A 245 -29.40 -3.97 10.84
N LYS A 246 -30.08 -4.93 11.48
CA LYS A 246 -29.61 -5.55 12.74
C LYS A 246 -28.68 -6.74 12.49
N SER A 247 -28.79 -7.38 11.32
CA SER A 247 -27.96 -8.51 10.93
C SER A 247 -27.50 -8.41 9.46
N ILE A 248 -26.21 -8.64 9.22
CA ILE A 248 -25.60 -8.61 7.87
C ILE A 248 -24.85 -9.92 7.59
N ALA A 249 -25.14 -10.54 6.43
CA ALA A 249 -24.36 -11.66 5.92
C ALA A 249 -23.45 -11.25 4.77
N PHE A 250 -22.17 -11.59 4.86
CA PHE A 250 -21.19 -11.41 3.79
C PHE A 250 -20.94 -12.75 3.08
N ILE A 251 -21.06 -12.80 1.77
CA ILE A 251 -20.88 -14.02 0.98
C ILE A 251 -19.59 -13.93 0.16
N GLN A 252 -18.63 -14.82 0.44
CA GLN A 252 -17.34 -14.84 -0.24
C GLN A 252 -17.38 -15.48 -1.62
N CYS A 253 -16.35 -15.19 -2.42
CA CYS A 253 -16.07 -15.82 -3.72
C CYS A 253 -17.14 -15.59 -4.79
N VAL A 254 -17.89 -14.49 -4.72
CA VAL A 254 -18.89 -14.16 -5.76
C VAL A 254 -18.17 -13.71 -7.03
N GLY A 255 -18.22 -14.53 -8.09
CA GLY A 255 -17.49 -14.26 -9.34
C GLY A 255 -16.00 -14.59 -9.30
N SER A 256 -15.57 -15.48 -8.39
CA SER A 256 -14.19 -15.96 -8.29
C SER A 256 -14.17 -17.39 -7.77
N ARG A 257 -13.16 -18.17 -8.14
CA ARG A 257 -13.11 -19.61 -7.83
C ARG A 257 -14.38 -20.33 -8.31
N ASP A 258 -14.84 -19.95 -9.51
CA ASP A 258 -16.07 -20.44 -10.13
C ASP A 258 -15.78 -20.85 -11.58
N GLU A 259 -15.66 -22.15 -11.79
CA GLU A 259 -15.40 -22.75 -13.10
C GLU A 259 -16.58 -22.62 -14.06
N SER A 260 -17.80 -22.40 -13.56
CA SER A 260 -18.99 -22.27 -14.42
C SER A 260 -18.99 -21.01 -15.30
N ILE A 261 -18.10 -20.06 -14.99
CA ILE A 261 -17.93 -18.78 -15.68
C ILE A 261 -16.47 -18.54 -16.10
N ASP A 262 -15.66 -19.61 -16.15
CA ASP A 262 -14.22 -19.57 -16.46
C ASP A 262 -13.39 -18.69 -15.52
N HIS A 263 -13.88 -18.41 -14.30
CA HIS A 263 -13.17 -17.65 -13.27
C HIS A 263 -12.48 -18.59 -12.27
N ASN A 264 -11.64 -19.50 -12.78
CA ASN A 264 -10.83 -20.41 -11.96
C ASN A 264 -9.57 -19.73 -11.39
N TYR A 265 -9.77 -18.57 -10.78
CA TYR A 265 -8.75 -17.80 -10.09
C TYR A 265 -9.34 -17.17 -8.83
N CYS A 266 -8.47 -16.85 -7.88
CA CYS A 266 -8.83 -16.13 -6.67
C CYS A 266 -8.61 -14.64 -6.85
N SER A 267 -9.56 -13.83 -6.38
CA SER A 267 -9.47 -12.37 -6.43
C SER A 267 -8.50 -11.73 -5.44
N SER A 268 -7.84 -12.53 -4.59
CA SER A 268 -6.77 -12.16 -3.65
C SER A 268 -7.10 -11.11 -2.57
N ALA A 269 -8.16 -10.33 -2.69
CA ALA A 269 -8.51 -9.25 -1.76
C ALA A 269 -9.86 -9.43 -1.06
N CYS A 270 -10.76 -10.28 -1.58
CA CYS A 270 -12.17 -10.33 -1.15
C CYS A 270 -12.40 -10.76 0.30
N CYS A 271 -11.63 -11.74 0.80
CA CYS A 271 -11.69 -12.10 2.21
C CYS A 271 -11.37 -10.90 3.11
N MET A 272 -10.36 -10.11 2.75
CA MET A 272 -9.89 -9.02 3.60
C MET A 272 -10.78 -7.78 3.55
N PHE A 273 -11.34 -7.43 2.38
CA PHE A 273 -12.31 -6.33 2.35
C PHE A 273 -13.59 -6.69 3.08
N ALA A 274 -14.04 -7.95 3.07
CA ALA A 274 -15.25 -8.35 3.77
C ALA A 274 -15.06 -8.37 5.29
N ILE A 275 -13.91 -8.85 5.77
CA ILE A 275 -13.53 -8.73 7.19
C ILE A 275 -13.52 -7.25 7.60
N LYS A 276 -12.94 -6.39 6.75
CA LYS A 276 -12.91 -4.96 7.00
C LYS A 276 -14.29 -4.34 7.05
N GLU A 277 -15.11 -4.57 6.03
CA GLU A 277 -16.49 -4.08 5.96
C GLU A 277 -17.30 -4.52 7.18
N ALA A 278 -17.16 -5.76 7.64
CA ALA A 278 -17.83 -6.25 8.85
C ALA A 278 -17.36 -5.51 10.13
N ILE A 279 -16.05 -5.27 10.27
CA ILE A 279 -15.52 -4.48 11.40
C ILE A 279 -16.05 -3.04 11.35
N ILE A 280 -15.96 -2.37 10.20
CA ILE A 280 -16.39 -0.96 10.08
C ILE A 280 -17.90 -0.83 10.28
N ALA A 281 -18.70 -1.76 9.76
CA ALA A 281 -20.14 -1.79 10.00
C ALA A 281 -20.48 -1.89 11.50
N LYS A 282 -19.76 -2.74 12.26
CA LYS A 282 -19.92 -2.84 13.72
C LYS A 282 -19.41 -1.61 14.48
N GLU A 283 -18.41 -0.91 13.95
CA GLU A 283 -17.97 0.39 14.50
C GLU A 283 -19.05 1.47 14.33
N HIS A 284 -19.78 1.44 13.21
CA HIS A 284 -20.83 2.43 12.90
C HIS A 284 -22.18 2.08 13.56
N MET A 285 -22.50 0.80 13.73
CA MET A 285 -23.81 0.31 14.19
C MET A 285 -23.67 -0.54 15.46
N LYS A 286 -24.12 -0.01 16.60
CA LYS A 286 -24.04 -0.69 17.90
C LYS A 286 -25.01 -1.87 17.96
N GLY A 287 -24.51 -3.06 18.31
CA GLY A 287 -25.33 -4.27 18.45
C GLY A 287 -25.57 -5.03 17.14
N LEU A 288 -24.91 -4.65 16.05
CA LEU A 288 -24.97 -5.36 14.77
C LEU A 288 -24.43 -6.79 14.89
N GLU A 289 -25.22 -7.77 14.43
CA GLU A 289 -24.78 -9.13 14.16
C GLU A 289 -24.21 -9.21 12.74
N SER A 290 -23.04 -9.85 12.57
CA SER A 290 -22.43 -9.98 11.25
C SER A 290 -21.79 -11.36 11.07
N SER A 291 -22.11 -12.02 9.96
CA SER A 291 -21.57 -13.34 9.63
C SER A 291 -20.93 -13.34 8.25
N ILE A 292 -19.76 -13.97 8.13
CA ILE A 292 -19.01 -14.13 6.87
C ILE A 292 -19.09 -15.61 6.47
N PHE A 293 -19.75 -15.89 5.34
CA PHE A 293 -19.87 -17.21 4.74
C PHE A 293 -18.72 -17.42 3.73
N TYR A 294 -17.88 -18.42 3.98
CA TYR A 294 -16.64 -18.61 3.23
C TYR A 294 -16.29 -20.08 2.93
N MET A 295 -15.41 -20.30 1.96
CA MET A 295 -14.78 -21.61 1.70
C MET A 295 -13.42 -21.73 2.39
N ASP A 296 -12.53 -20.78 2.12
CA ASP A 296 -11.23 -20.61 2.78
C ASP A 296 -11.00 -19.13 3.09
N ILE A 297 -10.52 -18.80 4.29
CA ILE A 297 -10.07 -17.44 4.60
C ILE A 297 -8.63 -17.25 4.10
N ARG A 298 -8.47 -16.38 3.10
CA ARG A 298 -7.18 -16.09 2.45
C ARG A 298 -6.52 -14.82 2.98
N ALA A 299 -6.24 -14.82 4.28
CA ALA A 299 -5.53 -13.75 4.98
C ALA A 299 -3.98 -13.91 4.86
N PHE A 300 -3.44 -13.90 3.64
CA PHE A 300 -2.04 -14.27 3.37
C PHE A 300 -1.01 -13.13 3.47
N GLY A 301 -1.46 -11.88 3.54
CA GLY A 301 -0.61 -10.71 3.68
C GLY A 301 0.01 -10.58 5.07
N LYS A 302 1.02 -9.72 5.20
CA LYS A 302 1.65 -9.42 6.48
C LYS A 302 0.61 -8.86 7.46
N ASP A 303 0.56 -9.42 8.66
CA ASP A 303 -0.40 -9.11 9.73
C ASP A 303 -1.89 -9.32 9.39
N PHE A 304 -2.23 -9.99 8.27
CA PHE A 304 -3.63 -10.23 7.89
C PHE A 304 -4.33 -11.25 8.80
N ASP A 305 -3.63 -12.29 9.28
CA ASP A 305 -4.20 -13.24 10.25
C ASP A 305 -4.50 -12.54 11.59
N LYS A 306 -3.63 -11.63 12.06
CA LYS A 306 -3.89 -10.83 13.27
C LYS A 306 -5.16 -9.98 13.11
N TYR A 307 -5.37 -9.41 11.92
CA TYR A 307 -6.58 -8.65 11.61
C TYR A 307 -7.84 -9.54 11.57
N TYR A 308 -7.73 -10.74 11.01
CA TYR A 308 -8.80 -11.75 11.02
C TYR A 308 -9.17 -12.18 12.45
N GLU A 309 -8.18 -12.49 13.30
CA GLU A 309 -8.42 -12.85 14.70
C GLU A 309 -8.97 -11.67 15.51
N LYS A 310 -8.56 -10.42 15.20
CA LYS A 310 -9.16 -9.22 15.79
C LYS A 310 -10.65 -9.13 15.48
N ALA A 311 -11.05 -9.39 14.23
CA ALA A 311 -12.46 -9.37 13.82
C ALA A 311 -13.29 -10.39 14.61
N LYS A 312 -12.76 -11.61 14.77
CA LYS A 312 -13.40 -12.69 15.53
C LYS A 312 -13.48 -12.38 17.03
N GLY A 313 -12.34 -12.05 17.65
CA GLY A 313 -12.22 -11.92 19.10
C GLY A 313 -12.73 -10.60 19.68
N GLN A 314 -12.44 -9.46 19.03
CA GLN A 314 -12.77 -8.13 19.58
C GLN A 314 -14.11 -7.60 19.08
N TYR A 315 -14.46 -7.86 17.81
CA TYR A 315 -15.70 -7.34 17.21
C TYR A 315 -16.81 -8.40 17.16
N GLY A 316 -16.52 -9.67 17.46
CA GLY A 316 -17.52 -10.75 17.42
C GLY A 316 -18.13 -10.92 16.02
N VAL A 317 -17.28 -10.95 14.99
CA VAL A 317 -17.69 -11.32 13.63
C VAL A 317 -17.70 -12.85 13.53
N ASP A 318 -18.83 -13.41 13.12
CA ASP A 318 -18.98 -14.86 12.97
C ASP A 318 -18.42 -15.32 11.62
N PHE A 319 -17.63 -16.38 11.62
CA PHE A 319 -17.06 -16.96 10.41
C PHE A 319 -17.64 -18.35 10.19
N ILE A 320 -18.46 -18.49 9.15
CA ILE A 320 -19.20 -19.71 8.83
C ILE A 320 -18.58 -20.34 7.59
N LYS A 321 -17.91 -21.48 7.78
CA LYS A 321 -17.29 -22.23 6.67
C LYS A 321 -18.37 -22.98 5.89
N SER A 322 -18.89 -22.34 4.85
CA SER A 322 -20.00 -22.83 4.05
C SER A 322 -20.13 -22.08 2.73
N LYS A 323 -20.51 -22.79 1.66
CA LYS A 323 -20.91 -22.18 0.39
C LYS A 323 -22.42 -21.95 0.40
N VAL A 324 -22.84 -20.69 0.26
CA VAL A 324 -24.26 -20.34 0.11
C VAL A 324 -24.73 -20.77 -1.27
N SER A 325 -25.85 -21.49 -1.31
CA SER A 325 -26.42 -22.06 -2.54
C SER A 325 -27.53 -21.22 -3.15
N GLU A 326 -28.30 -20.51 -2.31
CA GLU A 326 -29.46 -19.74 -2.72
C GLU A 326 -29.80 -18.65 -1.68
N ILE A 327 -30.25 -17.49 -2.17
CA ILE A 327 -30.84 -16.41 -1.37
C ILE A 327 -32.31 -16.25 -1.77
N ARG A 328 -33.20 -16.14 -0.77
CA ARG A 328 -34.62 -15.85 -0.96
C ARG A 328 -35.06 -14.70 -0.07
N GLU A 329 -35.81 -13.76 -0.63
CA GLU A 329 -36.48 -12.71 0.14
C GLU A 329 -37.76 -13.26 0.80
N LEU A 330 -37.95 -12.96 2.07
CA LEU A 330 -39.12 -13.30 2.87
C LEU A 330 -40.16 -12.16 2.81
N GLU A 331 -41.40 -12.44 3.24
CA GLU A 331 -42.51 -11.47 3.19
C GLU A 331 -42.24 -10.18 3.98
N ASN A 332 -41.40 -10.24 5.02
CA ASN A 332 -41.00 -9.10 5.85
C ASN A 332 -39.81 -8.31 5.25
N GLY A 333 -39.28 -8.70 4.08
CA GLY A 333 -38.12 -8.08 3.43
C GLY A 333 -36.74 -8.54 3.92
N SER A 334 -36.67 -9.48 4.88
CA SER A 334 -35.42 -10.12 5.25
C SER A 334 -35.01 -11.20 4.22
N LEU A 335 -33.76 -11.65 4.30
CA LEU A 335 -33.13 -12.55 3.34
C LEU A 335 -32.80 -13.88 4.01
N SER A 336 -33.36 -14.98 3.50
CA SER A 336 -33.06 -16.35 3.91
C SER A 336 -31.97 -16.94 3.03
N LEU A 337 -30.88 -17.40 3.65
CA LEU A 337 -29.71 -17.99 3.00
C LEU A 337 -29.74 -19.51 3.21
N ARG A 338 -29.74 -20.27 2.11
CA ARG A 338 -29.58 -21.73 2.15
C ARG A 338 -28.11 -22.11 2.04
N HIS A 339 -27.56 -22.74 3.07
CA HIS A 339 -26.14 -23.11 3.12
C HIS A 339 -25.93 -24.51 3.74
N VAL A 340 -24.75 -25.09 3.50
CA VAL A 340 -24.39 -26.45 3.96
C VAL A 340 -23.34 -26.37 5.06
N MET A 341 -23.63 -26.91 6.23
CA MET A 341 -22.71 -26.99 7.37
C MET A 341 -21.57 -27.98 7.10
N GLU A 342 -20.49 -27.90 7.88
CA GLU A 342 -19.34 -28.82 7.71
C GLU A 342 -19.71 -30.29 7.93
N ASN A 343 -20.70 -30.59 8.78
CA ASN A 343 -21.23 -31.93 8.98
C ASN A 343 -22.18 -32.42 7.85
N GLY A 344 -22.35 -31.62 6.78
CA GLY A 344 -23.23 -31.93 5.64
C GLY A 344 -24.68 -31.47 5.79
N ASP A 345 -25.10 -30.95 6.95
CA ASP A 345 -26.48 -30.52 7.17
C ASP A 345 -26.83 -29.26 6.38
N ILE A 346 -28.03 -29.23 5.80
CA ILE A 346 -28.57 -28.03 5.15
C ILE A 346 -29.24 -27.15 6.20
N LYS A 347 -28.81 -25.88 6.30
CA LYS A 347 -29.41 -24.88 7.17
C LYS A 347 -29.91 -23.66 6.40
N PHE A 348 -30.87 -22.98 7.03
CA PHE A 348 -31.38 -21.68 6.61
C PHE A 348 -31.02 -20.66 7.69
N ALA A 349 -30.43 -19.55 7.28
CA ALA A 349 -30.10 -18.43 8.17
C ALA A 349 -30.74 -17.15 7.62
N GLU A 350 -31.32 -16.34 8.50
CA GLU A 350 -32.03 -15.12 8.12
C GLU A 350 -31.20 -13.87 8.46
N PHE A 351 -31.14 -12.93 7.51
CA PHE A 351 -30.41 -11.68 7.67
C PHE A 351 -31.21 -10.50 7.13
N ASP A 352 -31.03 -9.32 7.73
CA ASP A 352 -31.65 -8.08 7.27
C ASP A 352 -31.05 -7.57 5.95
N MET A 353 -29.77 -7.86 5.71
CA MET A 353 -29.04 -7.46 4.51
C MET A 353 -27.98 -8.49 4.14
N VAL A 354 -27.73 -8.65 2.84
CA VAL A 354 -26.65 -9.49 2.31
C VAL A 354 -25.68 -8.65 1.48
N VAL A 355 -24.39 -8.79 1.78
CA VAL A 355 -23.29 -8.18 1.05
C VAL A 355 -22.56 -9.27 0.25
N LEU A 356 -22.64 -9.17 -1.07
CA LEU A 356 -21.93 -10.06 -2.00
C LEU A 356 -20.48 -9.58 -2.14
N SER A 357 -19.52 -10.35 -1.63
CA SER A 357 -18.10 -10.03 -1.76
C SER A 357 -17.61 -10.35 -3.17
N ILE A 358 -17.77 -9.38 -4.06
CA ILE A 358 -17.57 -9.54 -5.50
C ILE A 358 -16.10 -9.65 -5.89
N GLY A 359 -15.85 -10.47 -6.91
CA GLY A 359 -14.55 -10.69 -7.51
C GLY A 359 -14.01 -9.52 -8.32
N LEU A 360 -12.72 -9.60 -8.62
CA LEU A 360 -11.95 -8.71 -9.46
C LEU A 360 -11.80 -9.36 -10.85
N GLN A 361 -12.11 -8.64 -11.91
CA GLN A 361 -12.06 -9.15 -13.28
C GLN A 361 -11.33 -8.18 -14.23
N PRO A 362 -10.82 -8.65 -15.38
CA PRO A 362 -10.23 -7.75 -16.37
C PRO A 362 -11.21 -6.67 -16.80
N ARG A 363 -10.68 -5.51 -17.22
CA ARG A 363 -11.53 -4.45 -17.75
C ARG A 363 -12.27 -4.90 -19.01
N LYS A 364 -13.49 -4.41 -19.20
CA LYS A 364 -14.31 -4.75 -20.39
C LYS A 364 -13.61 -4.46 -21.72
N ASN A 365 -12.77 -3.42 -21.79
CA ASN A 365 -12.02 -3.02 -22.98
C ASN A 365 -10.58 -3.59 -23.03
N MET A 366 -10.22 -4.54 -22.16
CA MET A 366 -8.86 -5.07 -22.05
C MET A 366 -8.37 -5.69 -23.36
N VAL A 367 -9.21 -6.45 -24.05
CA VAL A 367 -8.87 -7.06 -25.35
C VAL A 367 -8.52 -5.98 -26.38
N ASN A 368 -9.35 -4.94 -26.48
CA ASN A 368 -9.11 -3.83 -27.41
C ASN A 368 -7.81 -3.08 -27.08
N LEU A 369 -7.52 -2.86 -25.80
CA LEU A 369 -6.27 -2.24 -25.36
C LEU A 369 -5.06 -3.13 -25.70
N ALA A 370 -5.19 -4.45 -25.48
CA ALA A 370 -4.14 -5.42 -25.79
C ALA A 370 -3.81 -5.44 -27.29
N ASP A 371 -4.84 -5.43 -28.15
CA ASP A 371 -4.68 -5.39 -29.61
C ASP A 371 -3.99 -4.10 -30.08
N LYS A 372 -4.39 -2.95 -29.53
CA LYS A 372 -3.78 -1.64 -29.86
C LYS A 372 -2.31 -1.53 -29.45
N LEU A 373 -1.92 -2.27 -28.42
CA LEU A 373 -0.56 -2.25 -27.86
C LEU A 373 0.29 -3.44 -28.34
N ASP A 374 -0.29 -4.39 -29.06
CA ASP A 374 0.34 -5.64 -29.50
C ASP A 374 0.91 -6.43 -28.31
N ILE A 375 0.07 -6.67 -27.30
CA ILE A 375 0.41 -7.48 -26.12
C ILE A 375 -0.52 -8.69 -25.96
N LYS A 376 -0.02 -9.75 -25.33
CA LYS A 376 -0.78 -10.98 -25.08
C LYS A 376 -1.50 -10.92 -23.74
N LEU A 377 -2.72 -11.44 -23.72
CA LEU A 377 -3.47 -11.73 -22.51
C LEU A 377 -3.29 -13.20 -22.10
N ASN A 378 -3.53 -13.51 -20.82
CA ASN A 378 -3.60 -14.87 -20.32
C ASN A 378 -5.00 -15.47 -20.55
N GLU A 379 -5.19 -16.73 -20.16
CA GLU A 379 -6.45 -17.46 -20.32
C GLU A 379 -7.65 -16.81 -19.61
N PHE A 380 -7.40 -15.98 -18.59
CA PHE A 380 -8.42 -15.25 -17.84
C PHE A 380 -8.63 -13.81 -18.34
N GLY A 381 -7.96 -13.40 -19.43
CA GLY A 381 -8.08 -12.04 -19.99
C GLY A 381 -7.25 -10.95 -19.29
N PHE A 382 -6.37 -11.30 -18.34
CA PHE A 382 -5.41 -10.35 -17.76
C PHE A 382 -4.15 -10.23 -18.62
N CYS A 383 -3.37 -9.17 -18.42
CA CYS A 383 -2.09 -9.02 -19.14
C CYS A 383 -1.15 -10.19 -18.80
N ARG A 384 -0.68 -10.91 -19.82
CA ARG A 384 0.21 -12.05 -19.62
C ARG A 384 1.59 -11.59 -19.15
N SER A 385 2.08 -12.23 -18.08
CA SER A 385 3.46 -12.15 -17.60
C SER A 385 3.94 -13.52 -17.10
N ASP A 386 5.25 -13.71 -16.99
CA ASP A 386 5.84 -14.94 -16.46
C ASP A 386 6.28 -14.78 -15.00
N ASN A 387 6.31 -15.87 -14.21
CA ASN A 387 6.71 -15.84 -12.79
C ASN A 387 8.11 -15.27 -12.52
N PHE A 388 9.06 -15.41 -13.45
CA PHE A 388 10.42 -14.88 -13.28
C PHE A 388 10.58 -13.45 -13.85
N THR A 389 9.61 -12.98 -14.63
CA THR A 389 9.55 -11.61 -15.16
C THR A 389 8.14 -11.04 -15.00
N PRO A 390 7.65 -10.91 -13.74
CA PRO A 390 6.23 -10.64 -13.45
C PRO A 390 5.74 -9.25 -13.88
N LEU A 391 6.63 -8.40 -14.37
CA LEU A 391 6.35 -7.00 -14.72
C LEU A 391 6.52 -6.72 -16.21
N LYS A 392 6.98 -7.71 -16.98
CA LYS A 392 7.16 -7.59 -18.43
C LYS A 392 5.90 -8.09 -19.14
N THR A 393 5.51 -7.38 -20.19
CA THR A 393 4.50 -7.88 -21.14
C THR A 393 5.17 -8.76 -22.20
N SER A 394 4.39 -9.28 -23.14
CA SER A 394 4.93 -9.98 -24.31
C SER A 394 5.68 -9.09 -25.29
N ARG A 395 5.64 -7.76 -25.13
CA ARG A 395 6.30 -6.78 -25.98
C ARG A 395 7.36 -6.04 -25.18
N GLU A 396 8.62 -6.14 -25.61
CA GLU A 396 9.75 -5.49 -24.95
C GLU A 396 9.56 -3.96 -24.89
N GLY A 397 9.98 -3.33 -23.80
CA GLY A 397 9.80 -1.89 -23.55
C GLY A 397 8.39 -1.48 -23.11
N ILE A 398 7.44 -2.43 -23.05
CA ILE A 398 6.11 -2.26 -22.48
C ILE A 398 5.99 -3.15 -21.23
N TYR A 399 5.63 -2.54 -20.10
CA TYR A 399 5.57 -3.16 -18.79
C TYR A 399 4.17 -3.10 -18.21
N VAL A 400 3.89 -3.93 -17.21
CA VAL A 400 2.58 -3.98 -16.56
C VAL A 400 2.73 -3.93 -15.04
N CYS A 401 1.82 -3.24 -14.37
CA CYS A 401 1.72 -3.19 -12.92
C CYS A 401 0.28 -3.10 -12.43
N GLY A 402 0.10 -3.22 -11.12
CA GLY A 402 -1.21 -3.17 -10.49
C GLY A 402 -2.10 -4.35 -10.85
N ALA A 403 -3.40 -4.16 -10.65
CA ALA A 403 -4.39 -5.23 -10.84
C ALA A 403 -4.59 -5.65 -12.32
N MET A 404 -4.05 -4.89 -13.29
CA MET A 404 -4.09 -5.24 -14.71
C MET A 404 -3.36 -6.57 -15.01
N ASN A 405 -2.32 -6.86 -14.24
CA ASN A 405 -1.55 -8.11 -14.37
C ASN A 405 -2.27 -9.30 -13.72
N SER A 406 -2.75 -9.11 -12.49
CA SER A 406 -3.47 -10.14 -11.73
C SER A 406 -4.29 -9.51 -10.60
N PRO A 407 -5.35 -10.17 -10.11
CA PRO A 407 -6.07 -9.74 -8.92
C PRO A 407 -5.14 -9.60 -7.71
N ARG A 408 -5.15 -8.42 -7.10
CA ARG A 408 -4.28 -8.06 -5.98
C ARG A 408 -4.83 -6.88 -5.20
N ASP A 409 -4.26 -6.64 -4.02
CA ASP A 409 -4.63 -5.52 -3.17
C ASP A 409 -3.73 -4.28 -3.41
N ILE A 410 -3.90 -3.25 -2.57
CA ILE A 410 -3.22 -1.95 -2.71
C ILE A 410 -1.69 -2.05 -2.51
N PRO A 411 -1.15 -2.65 -1.43
CA PRO A 411 0.30 -2.81 -1.23
C PRO A 411 0.98 -3.50 -2.41
N GLU A 412 0.40 -4.58 -2.94
CA GLU A 412 0.95 -5.28 -4.09
C GLU A 412 0.87 -4.44 -5.37
N SER A 413 -0.20 -3.65 -5.52
CA SER A 413 -0.35 -2.72 -6.65
C SER A 413 0.71 -1.61 -6.62
N VAL A 414 1.01 -1.05 -5.45
CA VAL A 414 2.08 -0.06 -5.25
C VAL A 414 3.45 -0.69 -5.48
N THR A 415 3.68 -1.89 -4.95
CA THR A 415 4.96 -2.60 -5.13
C THR A 415 5.22 -2.95 -6.60
N THR A 416 4.22 -3.46 -7.32
CA THR A 416 4.37 -3.75 -8.76
C THR A 416 4.59 -2.48 -9.58
N ALA A 417 3.99 -1.35 -9.21
CA ALA A 417 4.22 -0.08 -9.89
C ALA A 417 5.68 0.35 -9.79
N SER A 418 6.23 0.44 -8.58
CA SER A 418 7.65 0.74 -8.37
C SER A 418 8.56 -0.31 -9.04
N GLY A 419 8.17 -1.59 -9.02
CA GLY A 419 8.92 -2.62 -9.72
C GLY A 419 8.95 -2.41 -11.25
N ALA A 420 7.84 -1.99 -11.86
CA ALA A 420 7.74 -1.76 -13.30
C ALA A 420 8.57 -0.55 -13.72
N VAL A 421 8.70 0.45 -12.84
CA VAL A 421 9.62 1.59 -13.04
C VAL A 421 11.07 1.12 -13.17
N ALA A 422 11.54 0.24 -12.28
CA ALA A 422 12.91 -0.31 -12.39
C ALA A 422 13.16 -1.07 -13.70
N GLU A 423 12.12 -1.66 -14.31
CA GLU A 423 12.22 -2.27 -15.64
C GLU A 423 12.22 -1.25 -16.78
N ALA A 424 11.40 -0.19 -16.68
CA ALA A 424 11.29 0.87 -17.67
C ALA A 424 12.58 1.71 -17.78
N VAL A 425 13.20 2.04 -16.65
CA VAL A 425 14.38 2.91 -16.56
C VAL A 425 15.57 2.41 -17.37
N LYS A 426 15.68 1.09 -17.61
CA LYS A 426 16.79 0.48 -18.39
C LYS A 426 16.97 1.10 -19.79
N TYR A 427 15.87 1.53 -20.42
CA TYR A 427 15.86 2.10 -21.77
C TYR A 427 15.82 3.64 -21.78
N LEU A 428 15.87 4.27 -20.61
CA LEU A 428 15.77 5.72 -20.46
C LEU A 428 17.12 6.37 -20.18
N ARG A 429 17.20 7.68 -20.41
CA ARG A 429 18.35 8.49 -20.02
C ARG A 429 18.13 9.10 -18.64
N LEU A 430 18.87 8.63 -17.66
CA LEU A 430 18.96 9.26 -16.34
C LEU A 430 20.13 10.25 -16.35
N ASP A 431 19.82 11.54 -16.32
CA ASP A 431 20.81 12.58 -16.05
C ASP A 431 20.66 13.00 -14.58
N ARG A 432 21.76 13.06 -13.82
CA ARG A 432 21.69 13.41 -12.38
C ARG A 432 21.07 14.78 -12.19
N GLN A 433 19.99 14.84 -11.44
CA GLN A 433 19.16 16.03 -11.24
C GLN A 433 19.84 17.06 -10.31
N GLU A 434 19.76 18.34 -10.66
CA GLU A 434 20.15 19.45 -9.77
C GLU A 434 19.01 19.81 -8.82
N ILE A 435 19.34 20.40 -7.65
CA ILE A 435 18.31 20.91 -6.73
C ILE A 435 17.53 22.03 -7.45
N GLY A 436 16.19 21.94 -7.37
CA GLY A 436 15.25 22.66 -8.23
C GLY A 436 15.43 24.18 -8.34
N LYS A 437 15.21 24.70 -9.56
CA LYS A 437 15.24 26.11 -9.95
C LYS A 437 13.89 26.84 -9.87
N ASP A 438 12.78 26.13 -9.62
CA ASP A 438 11.41 26.64 -9.83
C ASP A 438 10.57 26.74 -8.54
N LYS A 439 11.02 27.51 -7.55
CA LYS A 439 10.12 27.96 -6.47
C LYS A 439 9.88 29.45 -6.59
N LYS A 440 8.62 29.88 -6.42
CA LYS A 440 8.28 31.29 -6.20
C LYS A 440 9.24 31.85 -5.16
N VAL A 441 9.73 33.07 -5.37
CA VAL A 441 10.61 33.75 -4.42
C VAL A 441 9.90 33.81 -3.07
N GLU A 442 10.54 33.25 -2.05
CA GLU A 442 10.05 33.26 -0.67
C GLU A 442 9.91 34.72 -0.20
N LYS A 443 8.74 35.07 0.31
CA LYS A 443 8.49 36.38 0.92
C LYS A 443 9.26 36.46 2.23
N ASP A 444 10.08 37.49 2.39
CA ASP A 444 10.68 37.80 3.67
C ASP A 444 9.61 38.37 4.61
N VAL A 445 9.38 37.68 5.73
CA VAL A 445 8.40 38.05 6.76
C VAL A 445 9.09 38.24 8.12
N ILE A 446 10.43 38.35 8.13
CA ILE A 446 11.20 38.60 9.35
C ILE A 446 10.89 40.02 9.84
N GLY A 447 10.48 40.14 11.10
CA GLY A 447 10.13 41.42 11.72
C GLY A 447 8.67 41.85 11.54
N ASP A 448 7.90 41.17 10.68
CA ASP A 448 6.46 41.42 10.54
C ASP A 448 5.67 40.97 11.78
N ARG A 449 4.57 41.67 12.08
CA ARG A 449 3.56 41.18 13.04
C ARG A 449 3.02 39.82 12.56
N PRO A 450 2.91 38.81 13.44
CA PRO A 450 2.26 37.54 13.10
C PRO A 450 0.79 37.77 12.70
N ARG A 451 0.42 37.25 11.53
CA ARG A 451 -0.92 37.23 10.95
C ARG A 451 -1.23 35.77 10.61
N VAL A 452 -1.96 35.13 11.50
CA VAL A 452 -2.25 33.69 11.47
C VAL A 452 -3.58 33.46 10.74
N GLY A 453 -3.60 32.54 9.79
CA GLY A 453 -4.84 31.97 9.26
C GLY A 453 -5.09 30.59 9.84
N THR A 454 -6.28 30.37 10.40
CA THR A 454 -6.71 29.08 10.98
C THR A 454 -7.73 28.39 10.08
N PHE A 455 -7.45 27.16 9.67
CA PHE A 455 -8.34 26.37 8.81
C PHE A 455 -8.75 25.08 9.51
N ILE A 456 -10.03 24.96 9.85
CA ILE A 456 -10.58 23.83 10.62
C ILE A 456 -11.21 22.83 9.65
N CYS A 457 -10.71 21.60 9.62
CA CYS A 457 -11.20 20.56 8.71
C CYS A 457 -12.38 19.78 9.32
N SER A 458 -13.45 19.59 8.54
CA SER A 458 -14.56 18.70 8.92
C SER A 458 -14.25 17.23 8.68
N CYS A 459 -13.43 16.92 7.66
CA CYS A 459 -13.05 15.56 7.25
C CYS A 459 -14.29 14.65 7.03
N GLY A 460 -15.34 15.20 6.42
CA GLY A 460 -16.65 14.55 6.35
C GLY A 460 -17.24 14.43 7.76
N ILE A 461 -17.60 13.21 8.19
CA ILE A 461 -18.05 12.93 9.56
C ILE A 461 -16.91 12.49 10.49
N ASN A 462 -15.68 12.32 9.99
CA ASN A 462 -14.58 11.82 10.82
C ASN A 462 -14.17 12.79 11.93
N ILE A 463 -14.29 14.11 11.70
CA ILE A 463 -14.10 15.13 12.73
C ILE A 463 -15.47 15.70 13.10
N ALA A 464 -16.22 16.21 12.11
CA ALA A 464 -17.50 16.88 12.35
C ALA A 464 -18.62 15.98 12.88
N GLY A 465 -18.47 14.65 12.87
CA GLY A 465 -19.41 13.72 13.51
C GLY A 465 -19.27 13.65 15.04
N VAL A 466 -18.18 14.19 15.60
CA VAL A 466 -17.90 14.18 17.05
C VAL A 466 -17.59 15.59 17.57
N VAL A 467 -16.79 16.36 16.84
CA VAL A 467 -16.35 17.72 17.20
C VAL A 467 -17.25 18.75 16.53
N ASP A 468 -17.74 19.73 17.29
CA ASP A 468 -18.41 20.90 16.71
C ASP A 468 -17.38 21.83 16.05
N VAL A 469 -17.08 21.53 14.78
CA VAL A 469 -16.10 22.27 13.98
C VAL A 469 -16.48 23.73 13.76
N LYS A 470 -17.78 24.07 13.81
CA LYS A 470 -18.22 25.46 13.69
C LYS A 470 -17.83 26.22 14.95
N ASN A 471 -18.11 25.65 16.13
CA ASN A 471 -17.70 26.23 17.40
C ASN A 471 -16.18 26.41 17.49
N VAL A 472 -15.39 25.42 17.08
CA VAL A 472 -13.93 25.52 17.05
C VAL A 472 -13.45 26.62 16.09
N THR A 473 -14.10 26.77 14.92
CA THR A 473 -13.76 27.82 13.93
C THR A 473 -14.04 29.22 14.47
N GLU A 474 -15.21 29.41 15.09
CA GLU A 474 -15.60 30.68 15.72
C GLU A 474 -14.64 31.03 16.87
N TYR A 475 -14.30 30.06 17.72
CA TYR A 475 -13.31 30.23 18.79
C TYR A 475 -11.93 30.61 18.25
N ALA A 476 -11.42 29.91 17.23
CA ALA A 476 -10.12 30.20 16.66
C ALA A 476 -10.03 31.66 16.14
N GLY A 477 -11.14 32.20 15.61
CA GLY A 477 -11.24 33.58 15.16
C GLY A 477 -11.19 34.64 16.27
N THR A 478 -11.40 34.27 17.54
CA THR A 478 -11.28 35.21 18.67
C THR A 478 -9.85 35.28 19.23
N LEU A 479 -8.97 34.36 18.83
CA LEU A 479 -7.61 34.28 19.33
C LEU A 479 -6.76 35.45 18.79
N SER A 480 -5.88 35.97 19.65
CA SER A 480 -4.97 37.05 19.27
C SER A 480 -4.10 36.67 18.05
N ASN A 481 -3.87 37.61 17.13
CA ASN A 481 -3.15 37.46 15.86
C ASN A 481 -3.81 36.56 14.80
N VAL A 482 -4.99 36.00 15.04
CA VAL A 482 -5.75 35.30 14.00
C VAL A 482 -6.49 36.34 13.16
N GLU A 483 -6.09 36.49 11.89
CA GLU A 483 -6.69 37.46 10.95
C GLU A 483 -7.79 36.82 10.09
N HIS A 484 -7.81 35.48 9.99
CA HIS A 484 -8.81 34.72 9.26
C HIS A 484 -9.01 33.34 9.89
N SER A 485 -10.26 32.93 10.05
CA SER A 485 -10.63 31.58 10.49
C SER A 485 -11.76 31.03 9.62
N GLU A 486 -11.56 29.83 9.06
CA GLU A 486 -12.52 29.23 8.11
C GLU A 486 -12.63 27.72 8.30
N ASN A 487 -13.86 27.20 8.24
CA ASN A 487 -14.12 25.77 8.22
C ASN A 487 -14.06 25.26 6.77
N LEU A 488 -13.34 24.17 6.55
CA LEU A 488 -13.19 23.52 5.25
C LEU A 488 -13.69 22.07 5.34
N MET A 489 -14.50 21.63 4.38
CA MET A 489 -15.05 20.26 4.38
C MET A 489 -13.93 19.21 4.36
N TYR A 490 -12.97 19.37 3.44
CA TYR A 490 -11.79 18.52 3.31
C TYR A 490 -10.57 19.41 3.06
N ALA A 491 -9.87 19.87 4.10
CA ALA A 491 -8.75 20.81 3.95
C ALA A 491 -7.66 20.33 2.97
N CYS A 492 -7.49 19.02 2.80
CA CYS A 492 -6.53 18.41 1.87
C CYS A 492 -7.05 18.25 0.43
N SER A 493 -8.27 18.70 0.10
CA SER A 493 -8.75 18.70 -1.28
C SER A 493 -8.13 19.86 -2.07
N GLN A 494 -8.00 19.69 -3.39
CA GLN A 494 -7.33 20.67 -4.25
C GLN A 494 -8.01 22.04 -4.24
N ASP A 495 -9.34 22.07 -4.20
CA ASP A 495 -10.14 23.29 -4.07
C ASP A 495 -9.87 24.00 -2.73
N CYS A 496 -9.89 23.26 -1.61
CA CYS A 496 -9.60 23.82 -0.29
C CYS A 496 -8.15 24.32 -0.18
N MET A 497 -7.17 23.62 -0.76
CA MET A 497 -5.78 24.09 -0.81
C MET A 497 -5.62 25.36 -1.65
N ASN A 498 -6.37 25.49 -2.76
CA ASN A 498 -6.42 26.73 -3.53
C ASN A 498 -7.08 27.87 -2.72
N THR A 499 -8.14 27.58 -1.96
CA THR A 499 -8.74 28.53 -1.01
C THR A 499 -7.71 28.99 0.03
N ILE A 500 -6.95 28.07 0.63
CA ILE A 500 -5.89 28.44 1.58
C ILE A 500 -4.89 29.41 0.94
N LYS A 501 -4.41 29.14 -0.27
CA LYS A 501 -3.50 30.04 -1.01
C LYS A 501 -4.13 31.41 -1.28
N GLN A 502 -5.39 31.44 -1.69
CA GLN A 502 -6.13 32.68 -1.92
C GLN A 502 -6.27 33.48 -0.62
N ARG A 503 -6.64 32.86 0.50
CA ARG A 503 -6.74 33.53 1.81
C ARG A 503 -5.41 34.05 2.31
N ILE A 504 -4.30 33.35 2.04
CA ILE A 504 -2.95 33.84 2.35
C ILE A 504 -2.68 35.16 1.64
N GLU A 505 -3.06 35.29 0.37
CA GLU A 505 -2.89 36.52 -0.40
C GLU A 505 -3.87 37.61 0.02
N GLU A 506 -5.17 37.29 0.15
CA GLU A 506 -6.25 38.25 0.48
C GLU A 506 -6.08 38.90 1.86
N HIS A 507 -5.71 38.12 2.87
CA HIS A 507 -5.56 38.59 4.24
C HIS A 507 -4.10 38.91 4.62
N GLY A 508 -3.17 38.76 3.67
CA GLY A 508 -1.74 38.97 3.91
C GLY A 508 -1.17 38.06 5.00
N LEU A 509 -1.65 36.81 5.10
CA LEU A 509 -1.24 35.89 6.14
C LEU A 509 0.25 35.57 6.01
N ASN A 510 0.94 35.48 7.15
CA ASN A 510 2.35 35.07 7.20
C ASN A 510 2.58 33.84 8.09
N ARG A 511 1.53 33.29 8.70
CA ARG A 511 1.53 32.01 9.44
C ARG A 511 0.24 31.27 9.13
N VAL A 512 0.29 29.94 9.09
CA VAL A 512 -0.87 29.10 8.79
C VAL A 512 -1.00 27.98 9.81
N VAL A 513 -2.20 27.80 10.37
CA VAL A 513 -2.55 26.67 11.23
C VAL A 513 -3.67 25.88 10.55
N VAL A 514 -3.46 24.57 10.37
CA VAL A 514 -4.53 23.66 9.92
C VAL A 514 -4.89 22.71 11.05
N ALA A 515 -6.15 22.75 11.47
CA ALA A 515 -6.71 21.85 12.47
C ALA A 515 -7.40 20.67 11.77
N ALA A 516 -6.73 19.52 11.71
CA ALA A 516 -7.19 18.38 10.91
C ALA A 516 -6.66 17.04 11.45
N CYS A 517 -6.02 16.26 10.59
CA CYS A 517 -5.49 14.93 10.84
C CYS A 517 -4.07 14.95 11.41
N THR A 518 -3.37 13.82 11.33
CA THR A 518 -1.98 13.70 11.78
C THR A 518 -0.98 14.47 10.89
N PRO A 519 -0.01 15.19 11.50
CA PRO A 519 1.08 15.84 10.74
C PRO A 519 1.94 14.84 9.99
N ARG A 520 2.02 13.58 10.46
CA ARG A 520 2.81 12.52 9.80
C ARG A 520 2.43 12.28 8.34
N THR A 521 1.19 12.58 7.97
CA THR A 521 0.66 12.29 6.62
C THR A 521 0.50 13.53 5.77
N HIS A 522 -0.01 14.64 6.34
CA HIS A 522 -0.43 15.80 5.54
C HIS A 522 0.37 17.08 5.80
N GLU A 523 1.27 17.12 6.79
CA GLU A 523 2.12 18.30 6.99
C GLU A 523 2.95 18.63 5.72
N PRO A 524 3.60 17.67 5.04
CA PRO A 524 4.35 17.98 3.80
C PRO A 524 3.47 18.63 2.73
N LEU A 525 2.22 18.17 2.57
CA LEU A 525 1.24 18.70 1.61
C LEU A 525 0.88 20.16 1.90
N PHE A 526 0.60 20.49 3.15
CA PHE A 526 0.25 21.87 3.53
C PHE A 526 1.47 22.79 3.50
N ARG A 527 2.65 22.28 3.89
CA ARG A 527 3.93 23.00 3.76
C ARG A 527 4.23 23.38 2.30
N GLU A 528 3.97 22.47 1.36
CA GLU A 528 4.08 22.76 -0.07
C GLU A 528 3.02 23.77 -0.53
N THR A 529 1.78 23.61 -0.08
CA THR A 529 0.67 24.52 -0.41
C THR A 529 0.96 25.97 0.00
N ILE A 530 1.51 26.21 1.21
CA ILE A 530 1.88 27.57 1.62
C ILE A 530 3.13 28.09 0.88
N ALA A 531 4.04 27.19 0.48
CA ALA A 531 5.21 27.54 -0.33
C ALA A 531 4.82 28.03 -1.74
N GLU A 532 3.78 27.45 -2.34
CA GLU A 532 3.18 27.92 -3.59
C GLU A 532 2.54 29.32 -3.46
N ALA A 533 2.15 29.73 -2.25
CA ALA A 533 1.70 31.10 -1.93
C ALA A 533 2.86 32.06 -1.59
N GLY A 534 4.10 31.56 -1.60
CA GLY A 534 5.33 32.32 -1.34
C GLY A 534 5.72 32.40 0.15
N LEU A 535 5.11 31.62 1.04
CA LEU A 535 5.52 31.54 2.45
C LEU A 535 6.58 30.46 2.67
N ASN A 536 7.48 30.68 3.62
CA ASN A 536 8.42 29.63 4.03
C ASN A 536 7.64 28.41 4.59
N PRO A 537 7.99 27.17 4.18
CA PRO A 537 7.30 25.96 4.62
C PRO A 537 7.24 25.76 6.15
N TYR A 538 8.17 26.33 6.91
CA TYR A 538 8.23 26.19 8.38
C TYR A 538 7.40 27.24 9.12
N LEU A 539 6.63 28.05 8.40
CA LEU A 539 5.63 28.98 8.96
C LEU A 539 4.24 28.34 9.06
N PHE A 540 4.20 27.02 9.09
CA PHE A 540 3.03 26.17 9.16
C PHE A 540 3.02 25.40 10.49
N GLU A 541 1.86 25.29 11.12
CA GLU A 541 1.61 24.41 12.27
C GLU A 541 0.35 23.57 12.02
N MET A 542 0.35 22.34 12.54
CA MET A 542 -0.80 21.44 12.41
C MET A 542 -1.35 21.05 13.78
N ALA A 543 -2.63 21.32 14.02
CA ALA A 543 -3.35 20.87 15.20
C ALA A 543 -4.10 19.57 14.88
N ASN A 544 -3.75 18.46 15.54
CA ASN A 544 -4.34 17.16 15.28
C ASN A 544 -5.63 16.97 16.09
N ILE A 545 -6.76 17.37 15.52
CA ILE A 545 -8.09 17.27 16.15
C ILE A 545 -8.86 16.01 15.72
N ARG A 546 -8.23 15.10 14.98
CA ARG A 546 -8.84 13.84 14.54
C ARG A 546 -8.31 12.64 15.29
N ASP A 547 -7.10 12.22 14.96
CA ASP A 547 -6.47 11.02 15.49
C ASP A 547 -6.23 11.14 17.02
N GLN A 548 -5.95 12.37 17.49
CA GLN A 548 -5.74 12.67 18.91
C GLN A 548 -6.99 13.23 19.62
N CYS A 549 -8.11 13.38 18.92
CA CYS A 549 -9.33 13.92 19.52
C CYS A 549 -10.60 13.22 19.01
N SER A 550 -11.16 13.57 17.84
CA SER A 550 -12.47 13.04 17.41
C SER A 550 -12.55 11.51 17.42
N TRP A 551 -11.52 10.80 16.95
CA TRP A 551 -11.50 9.33 16.95
C TRP A 551 -11.23 8.71 18.31
N ALA A 552 -10.49 9.40 19.18
CA ALA A 552 -10.20 8.91 20.54
C ALA A 552 -11.41 9.10 21.47
N HIS A 553 -12.26 10.08 21.18
CA HIS A 553 -13.30 10.59 22.09
C HIS A 553 -14.70 10.53 21.48
N MET A 554 -14.97 9.51 20.65
CA MET A 554 -16.23 9.35 19.91
C MET A 554 -17.49 9.34 20.79
N ASN A 555 -17.36 8.97 22.07
CA ASN A 555 -18.48 8.92 23.02
C ASN A 555 -18.61 10.19 23.89
N GLU A 556 -17.73 11.19 23.71
CA GLU A 556 -17.63 12.39 24.55
C GLU A 556 -17.54 13.67 23.70
N PRO A 557 -18.54 13.98 22.84
CA PRO A 557 -18.45 15.04 21.82
C PRO A 557 -18.21 16.45 22.39
N GLU A 558 -18.80 16.76 23.55
CA GLU A 558 -18.60 18.06 24.21
C GLU A 558 -17.15 18.24 24.67
N LEU A 559 -16.56 17.22 25.31
CA LEU A 559 -15.15 17.22 25.73
C LEU A 559 -14.20 17.18 24.53
N ALA A 560 -14.56 16.45 23.47
CA ALA A 560 -13.80 16.44 22.23
C ALA A 560 -13.77 17.84 21.58
N THR A 561 -14.89 18.57 21.63
CA THR A 561 -14.96 19.95 21.12
C THR A 561 -14.11 20.91 21.95
N ALA A 562 -14.21 20.83 23.28
CA ALA A 562 -13.36 21.61 24.19
C ALA A 562 -11.87 21.34 23.94
N LYS A 563 -11.46 20.06 23.92
CA LYS A 563 -10.08 19.67 23.62
C LYS A 563 -9.63 20.16 22.23
N SER A 564 -10.52 20.19 21.24
CA SER A 564 -10.18 20.69 19.90
C SER A 564 -9.91 22.20 19.90
N ARG A 565 -10.64 22.98 20.72
CA ARG A 565 -10.36 24.41 20.92
C ARG A 565 -8.97 24.61 21.52
N ASP A 566 -8.66 23.86 22.57
CA ASP A 566 -7.36 23.91 23.25
C ASP A 566 -6.21 23.59 22.28
N LEU A 567 -6.34 22.50 21.52
CA LEU A 567 -5.32 22.10 20.53
C LEU A 567 -5.11 23.15 19.44
N VAL A 568 -6.17 23.82 18.98
CA VAL A 568 -6.05 24.91 18.01
C VAL A 568 -5.38 26.13 18.63
N GLU A 569 -5.72 26.47 19.87
CA GLU A 569 -5.11 27.58 20.58
C GLU A 569 -3.61 27.37 20.83
N MET A 570 -3.20 26.17 21.27
CA MET A 570 -1.80 25.77 21.37
C MET A 570 -1.07 25.92 20.03
N GLY A 571 -1.71 25.45 18.94
CA GLY A 571 -1.16 25.55 17.59
C GLY A 571 -0.99 27.01 17.13
N VAL A 572 -1.98 27.86 17.40
CA VAL A 572 -1.92 29.30 17.11
C VAL A 572 -0.83 29.98 17.95
N ALA A 573 -0.74 29.68 19.24
CA ALA A 573 0.29 30.24 20.12
C ALA A 573 1.70 29.86 19.68
N LYS A 574 1.92 28.61 19.27
CA LYS A 574 3.18 28.17 18.67
C LYS A 574 3.45 28.87 17.33
N ALA A 575 2.44 28.96 16.46
CA ALA A 575 2.56 29.53 15.12
C ALA A 575 3.03 30.99 15.12
N LYS A 576 2.62 31.79 16.12
CA LYS A 576 3.07 33.18 16.29
C LYS A 576 4.59 33.31 16.36
N ASN A 577 5.25 32.32 16.95
CA ASN A 577 6.70 32.32 17.18
C ASN A 577 7.47 31.50 16.15
N LEU A 578 6.81 30.93 15.14
CA LEU A 578 7.49 30.28 14.02
C LEU A 578 8.35 31.28 13.26
N LYS A 579 9.50 30.82 12.80
CA LYS A 579 10.48 31.59 12.02
C LYS A 579 10.76 30.84 10.71
N PRO A 580 11.03 31.55 9.60
CA PRO A 580 11.41 30.90 8.36
C PRO A 580 12.72 30.13 8.57
N LEU A 581 12.76 28.85 8.19
CA LEU A 581 13.97 28.01 8.31
C LEU A 581 14.58 27.76 6.94
N LYS A 582 15.91 27.74 6.89
CA LYS A 582 16.69 27.41 5.69
C LYS A 582 16.93 25.91 5.63
N ARG A 583 16.91 25.35 4.42
CA ARG A 583 17.30 23.97 4.15
C ARG A 583 18.63 23.97 3.41
N LEU A 584 19.59 23.20 3.90
CA LEU A 584 20.90 23.11 3.26
C LEU A 584 20.95 21.95 2.27
N PRO A 585 21.61 22.12 1.12
CA PRO A 585 21.84 21.02 0.20
C PRO A 585 22.85 20.03 0.78
N ILE A 586 22.50 18.75 0.73
CA ILE A 586 23.33 17.60 1.09
C ILE A 586 23.64 16.85 -0.20
N GLU A 587 24.92 16.71 -0.56
CA GLU A 587 25.33 15.92 -1.72
C GLU A 587 24.95 14.44 -1.57
N ILE A 588 24.61 13.78 -2.67
CA ILE A 588 24.29 12.35 -2.68
C ILE A 588 25.46 11.56 -3.28
N ASN A 589 25.91 10.54 -2.57
CA ASN A 589 26.78 9.50 -3.11
C ASN A 589 25.98 8.60 -4.08
N PRO A 590 26.35 8.51 -5.37
CA PRO A 590 25.59 7.79 -6.39
C PRO A 590 25.88 6.27 -6.40
N LYS A 591 26.07 5.67 -5.22
CA LYS A 591 26.28 4.22 -5.05
C LYS A 591 25.24 3.65 -4.09
N ALA A 592 24.89 2.37 -4.26
CA ALA A 592 23.99 1.66 -3.35
C ALA A 592 24.70 0.54 -2.60
N LEU A 593 24.24 0.22 -1.40
CA LEU A 593 24.56 -1.00 -0.67
C LEU A 593 23.36 -1.95 -0.69
N VAL A 594 23.59 -3.21 -1.08
CA VAL A 594 22.61 -4.29 -0.98
C VAL A 594 23.15 -5.36 -0.03
N ILE A 595 22.36 -5.69 0.98
CA ILE A 595 22.74 -6.61 2.06
C ILE A 595 22.00 -7.94 1.88
N GLY A 596 22.73 -8.99 1.51
CA GLY A 596 22.21 -10.33 1.23
C GLY A 596 22.19 -10.66 -0.27
N GLY A 597 22.89 -11.71 -0.66
CA GLY A 597 23.07 -12.22 -2.02
C GLY A 597 22.04 -13.29 -2.44
N GLY A 598 20.86 -13.30 -1.82
CA GLY A 598 19.73 -14.12 -2.28
C GLY A 598 19.08 -13.58 -3.56
N LEU A 599 18.01 -14.25 -4.03
CA LEU A 599 17.26 -13.82 -5.22
C LEU A 599 16.86 -12.33 -5.19
N ALA A 600 16.37 -11.84 -4.04
CA ALA A 600 15.96 -10.46 -3.89
C ALA A 600 17.15 -9.48 -4.02
N GLY A 601 18.25 -9.73 -3.31
CA GLY A 601 19.41 -8.84 -3.36
C GLY A 601 20.12 -8.84 -4.71
N MET A 602 20.28 -10.01 -5.34
CA MET A 602 20.80 -10.10 -6.71
C MET A 602 19.91 -9.33 -7.70
N THR A 603 18.59 -9.44 -7.57
CA THR A 603 17.63 -8.72 -8.44
C THR A 603 17.69 -7.21 -8.22
N ALA A 604 17.81 -6.76 -6.97
CA ALA A 604 17.92 -5.33 -6.64
C ALA A 604 19.23 -4.74 -7.19
N ALA A 605 20.36 -5.42 -6.94
CA ALA A 605 21.67 -5.01 -7.44
C ALA A 605 21.72 -4.93 -8.97
N GLU A 606 21.19 -5.95 -9.66
CA GLU A 606 21.07 -5.95 -11.12
C GLU A 606 20.20 -4.79 -11.63
N SER A 607 19.10 -4.48 -10.96
CA SER A 607 18.19 -3.42 -11.38
C SER A 607 18.82 -2.03 -11.26
N ILE A 608 19.55 -1.77 -10.16
CA ILE A 608 20.28 -0.51 -9.97
C ILE A 608 21.45 -0.41 -10.97
N ALA A 609 22.21 -1.49 -11.16
CA ALA A 609 23.30 -1.53 -12.14
C ALA A 609 22.81 -1.34 -13.58
N ALA A 610 21.65 -1.90 -13.93
CA ALA A 610 21.03 -1.70 -15.25
C ALA A 610 20.58 -0.25 -15.49
N ALA A 611 20.33 0.52 -14.42
CA ALA A 611 20.08 1.96 -14.47
C ALA A 611 21.38 2.81 -14.54
N GLY A 612 22.55 2.18 -14.41
CA GLY A 612 23.87 2.82 -14.57
C GLY A 612 24.57 3.24 -13.27
N PHE A 613 24.10 2.78 -12.11
CA PHE A 613 24.69 3.11 -10.81
C PHE A 613 25.52 1.94 -10.24
N GLU A 614 26.57 2.27 -9.49
CA GLU A 614 27.39 1.27 -8.82
C GLU A 614 26.68 0.70 -7.58
N VAL A 615 26.90 -0.59 -7.32
CA VAL A 615 26.29 -1.31 -6.21
C VAL A 615 27.33 -2.14 -5.47
N TYR A 616 27.39 -2.02 -4.16
CA TYR A 616 28.06 -2.98 -3.29
C TYR A 616 27.07 -4.07 -2.90
N LEU A 617 27.32 -5.32 -3.29
CA LEU A 617 26.51 -6.46 -2.88
C LEU A 617 27.29 -7.28 -1.84
N VAL A 618 26.79 -7.29 -0.60
CA VAL A 618 27.44 -7.98 0.53
C VAL A 618 26.69 -9.28 0.83
N GLU A 619 27.38 -10.40 0.73
CA GLU A 619 26.91 -11.74 1.07
C GLU A 619 27.82 -12.34 2.15
N ARG A 620 27.19 -12.87 3.19
CA ARG A 620 27.86 -13.46 4.35
C ARG A 620 28.37 -14.87 4.08
N GLU A 621 27.77 -15.60 3.16
CA GLU A 621 28.15 -16.95 2.75
C GLU A 621 29.15 -16.90 1.59
N ALA A 622 29.75 -18.05 1.28
CA ALA A 622 30.70 -18.18 0.18
C ALA A 622 30.03 -18.18 -1.21
N GLU A 623 28.72 -18.44 -1.24
CA GLU A 623 27.91 -18.64 -2.42
C GLU A 623 26.67 -17.74 -2.40
N LEU A 624 26.27 -17.31 -3.59
CA LEU A 624 25.04 -16.55 -3.81
C LEU A 624 23.84 -17.48 -3.96
N GLY A 625 22.63 -16.91 -3.90
CA GLY A 625 21.37 -17.60 -4.20
C GLY A 625 20.42 -17.71 -3.02
N GLY A 626 20.94 -17.78 -1.78
CA GLY A 626 20.14 -17.94 -0.58
C GLY A 626 19.17 -19.13 -0.69
N ASN A 627 17.91 -18.93 -0.33
CA ASN A 627 16.88 -19.98 -0.37
C ASN A 627 16.56 -20.50 -1.78
N LEU A 628 16.87 -19.75 -2.85
CA LEU A 628 16.60 -20.20 -4.22
C LEU A 628 17.40 -21.45 -4.60
N ARG A 629 18.56 -21.69 -3.96
CA ARG A 629 19.35 -22.92 -4.13
C ARG A 629 18.54 -24.18 -3.83
N ASN A 630 17.56 -24.08 -2.93
CA ASN A 630 16.77 -25.20 -2.44
C ASN A 630 15.39 -25.31 -3.10
N ILE A 631 15.17 -24.63 -4.24
CA ILE A 631 13.91 -24.66 -4.98
C ILE A 631 14.19 -25.24 -6.37
N TYR A 632 13.58 -26.39 -6.69
CA TYR A 632 13.88 -27.16 -7.89
C TYR A 632 12.73 -27.16 -8.90
N PHE A 633 11.52 -26.89 -8.44
CA PHE A 633 10.35 -26.84 -9.30
C PHE A 633 9.64 -25.49 -9.18
N ALA A 634 9.10 -25.01 -10.29
CA ALA A 634 8.05 -23.99 -10.36
C ALA A 634 7.03 -24.41 -11.43
N PHE A 635 5.89 -23.73 -11.49
CA PHE A 635 4.79 -24.15 -12.37
C PHE A 635 5.12 -24.08 -13.86
N ASP A 636 5.93 -23.10 -14.28
CA ASP A 636 6.11 -22.79 -15.72
C ASP A 636 7.56 -22.82 -16.21
N LYS A 637 8.56 -22.67 -15.32
CA LYS A 637 10.00 -22.53 -15.67
C LYS A 637 10.89 -23.16 -14.60
N ASP A 638 12.14 -23.44 -14.95
CA ASP A 638 13.13 -24.03 -14.04
C ASP A 638 13.77 -22.95 -13.11
N PRO A 639 13.56 -23.02 -11.78
CA PRO A 639 14.17 -22.09 -10.82
C PRO A 639 15.71 -22.16 -10.77
N GLN A 640 16.31 -23.31 -11.11
CA GLN A 640 17.76 -23.48 -11.11
C GLN A 640 18.42 -22.76 -12.30
N MET A 641 17.70 -22.65 -13.43
CA MET A 641 18.11 -21.77 -14.53
C MET A 641 18.10 -20.31 -14.10
N LEU A 642 17.03 -19.85 -13.43
CA LEU A 642 16.95 -18.48 -12.88
C LEU A 642 18.11 -18.19 -11.92
N LEU A 643 18.41 -19.13 -11.02
CA LEU A 643 19.54 -19.02 -10.10
C LEU A 643 20.86 -18.80 -10.86
N THR A 644 21.14 -19.66 -11.82
CA THR A 644 22.36 -19.61 -12.63
C THR A 644 22.46 -18.30 -13.42
N GLU A 645 21.36 -17.87 -14.05
CA GLU A 645 21.28 -16.59 -14.77
C GLU A 645 21.56 -15.40 -13.85
N LYS A 646 20.98 -15.37 -12.64
CA LYS A 646 21.19 -14.29 -11.67
C LYS A 646 22.63 -14.24 -11.16
N ILE A 647 23.21 -15.38 -10.81
CA ILE A 647 24.60 -15.45 -10.36
C ILE A 647 25.55 -14.96 -11.46
N ASN A 648 25.34 -15.41 -12.70
CA ASN A 648 26.14 -14.98 -13.84
C ASN A 648 25.97 -13.49 -14.16
N SER A 649 24.74 -12.97 -14.10
CA SER A 649 24.46 -11.55 -14.34
C SER A 649 25.17 -10.67 -13.31
N VAL A 650 25.07 -11.02 -12.03
CA VAL A 650 25.69 -10.26 -10.94
C VAL A 650 27.22 -10.36 -10.96
N SER A 651 27.77 -11.56 -11.15
CA SER A 651 29.21 -11.79 -11.06
C SER A 651 30.00 -11.17 -12.24
N ASN A 652 29.36 -10.99 -13.39
CA ASN A 652 30.00 -10.44 -14.59
C ASN A 652 29.72 -8.94 -14.81
N ASN A 653 28.92 -8.31 -13.95
CA ASN A 653 28.57 -6.90 -14.11
C ASN A 653 29.61 -5.99 -13.42
N LYS A 654 30.27 -5.13 -14.20
CA LYS A 654 31.33 -4.22 -13.73
C LYS A 654 30.85 -3.15 -12.75
N LEU A 655 29.55 -2.87 -12.71
CA LEU A 655 28.96 -1.92 -11.75
C LEU A 655 28.59 -2.59 -10.42
N ILE A 656 28.67 -3.91 -10.31
CA ILE A 656 28.37 -4.63 -9.07
C ILE A 656 29.67 -5.13 -8.45
N HIS A 657 29.96 -4.60 -7.27
CA HIS A 657 31.11 -4.96 -6.45
C HIS A 657 30.66 -6.00 -5.42
N LEU A 658 31.06 -7.25 -5.65
CA LEU A 658 30.60 -8.41 -4.88
C LEU A 658 31.56 -8.73 -3.72
N TYR A 659 31.05 -8.70 -2.50
CA TYR A 659 31.76 -9.09 -1.28
C TYR A 659 31.11 -10.35 -0.68
N LYS A 660 31.77 -11.50 -0.85
CA LYS A 660 31.33 -12.79 -0.27
C LYS A 660 32.06 -13.07 1.04
N ASN A 661 31.55 -14.01 1.85
CA ASN A 661 32.09 -14.30 3.19
C ASN A 661 32.26 -13.02 4.04
N SER A 662 31.37 -12.05 3.87
CA SER A 662 31.52 -10.71 4.39
C SER A 662 30.33 -10.32 5.26
N LYS A 663 30.60 -9.73 6.43
CA LYS A 663 29.59 -9.29 7.40
C LYS A 663 29.70 -7.80 7.64
N ILE A 664 28.58 -7.19 7.97
CA ILE A 664 28.52 -5.78 8.34
C ILE A 664 28.80 -5.65 9.83
N GLU A 665 29.79 -4.84 10.19
CA GLU A 665 30.12 -4.54 11.59
C GLU A 665 29.43 -3.26 12.06
N ARG A 666 29.37 -2.23 11.19
CA ARG A 666 28.84 -0.92 11.54
C ARG A 666 28.29 -0.20 10.31
N ILE A 667 27.20 0.55 10.50
CA ILE A 667 26.66 1.47 9.50
C ILE A 667 26.47 2.83 10.18
N ASP A 668 27.17 3.83 9.68
CA ASP A 668 27.08 5.22 10.13
C ASP A 668 26.57 6.11 8.99
N GLY A 669 26.23 7.36 9.33
CA GLY A 669 25.80 8.37 8.35
C GLY A 669 24.29 8.46 8.19
N TYR A 670 23.86 8.98 7.05
CA TYR A 670 22.47 9.34 6.77
C TYR A 670 22.17 9.23 5.27
N VAL A 671 20.89 9.37 4.89
CA VAL A 671 20.47 9.32 3.48
C VAL A 671 21.38 10.15 2.57
N GLY A 672 21.92 9.51 1.54
CA GLY A 672 22.89 10.10 0.62
C GLY A 672 24.36 9.96 1.01
N ASN A 673 24.68 9.77 2.28
CA ASN A 673 26.05 9.72 2.80
C ASN A 673 26.17 8.70 3.94
N PHE A 674 25.94 7.43 3.64
CA PHE A 674 26.21 6.33 4.56
C PHE A 674 27.65 5.84 4.40
N ASN A 675 28.26 5.46 5.51
CA ASN A 675 29.53 4.74 5.56
C ASN A 675 29.30 3.39 6.24
N THR A 676 29.60 2.30 5.55
CA THR A 676 29.42 0.94 6.07
C THR A 676 30.74 0.22 6.18
N THR A 677 31.05 -0.26 7.39
CA THR A 677 32.22 -1.10 7.64
C THR A 677 31.85 -2.57 7.44
N VAL A 678 32.53 -3.21 6.48
CA VAL A 678 32.37 -4.62 6.15
C VAL A 678 33.65 -5.37 6.51
N THR A 679 33.51 -6.51 7.19
CA THR A 679 34.63 -7.40 7.51
C THR A 679 34.49 -8.74 6.79
N ASN A 680 35.59 -9.27 6.28
CA ASN A 680 35.69 -10.65 5.79
C ASN A 680 36.43 -11.57 6.79
N GLY A 681 36.60 -11.10 8.04
CA GLY A 681 37.37 -11.78 9.09
C GLY A 681 38.88 -11.58 9.03
N LYS A 682 39.42 -10.90 7.99
CA LYS A 682 40.84 -10.56 7.86
C LYS A 682 41.08 -9.07 7.75
N GLU A 683 40.19 -8.37 7.04
CA GLU A 683 40.31 -6.94 6.73
C GLU A 683 38.95 -6.26 6.92
N ASN A 684 38.99 -5.02 7.39
CA ASN A 684 37.82 -4.14 7.49
C ASN A 684 37.85 -3.13 6.35
N LEU A 685 36.78 -3.10 5.57
CA LEU A 685 36.61 -2.22 4.42
C LEU A 685 35.49 -1.22 4.69
N ALA A 686 35.78 0.07 4.53
CA ALA A 686 34.77 1.13 4.60
C ALA A 686 34.17 1.37 3.21
N LEU A 687 32.85 1.34 3.12
CA LEU A 687 32.09 1.51 1.88
C LEU A 687 31.19 2.74 1.99
N ASP A 688 31.45 3.76 1.18
CA ASP A 688 30.59 4.95 1.09
C ASP A 688 29.49 4.77 0.04
N HIS A 689 28.23 4.99 0.42
CA HIS A 689 27.07 4.83 -0.45
C HIS A 689 25.92 5.76 -0.04
N GLY A 690 24.95 5.98 -0.93
CA GLY A 690 23.82 6.88 -0.70
C GLY A 690 22.56 6.19 -0.18
N THR A 691 22.39 4.89 -0.45
CA THR A 691 21.18 4.13 -0.11
C THR A 691 21.49 2.69 0.29
N VAL A 692 20.66 2.11 1.17
CA VAL A 692 20.78 0.72 1.66
C VAL A 692 19.53 -0.08 1.30
N ILE A 693 19.70 -1.29 0.77
CA ILE A 693 18.62 -2.28 0.59
C ILE A 693 18.90 -3.51 1.43
N ILE A 694 18.00 -3.82 2.36
CA ILE A 694 18.03 -5.02 3.19
C ILE A 694 17.35 -6.17 2.44
N ALA A 695 18.10 -7.21 2.11
CA ALA A 695 17.64 -8.40 1.41
C ALA A 695 18.19 -9.70 2.05
N THR A 696 18.30 -9.71 3.38
CA THR A 696 18.93 -10.78 4.18
C THR A 696 18.20 -12.12 4.16
N GLY A 697 16.96 -12.15 3.69
CA GLY A 697 16.16 -13.38 3.58
C GLY A 697 15.49 -13.78 4.90
N ALA A 698 15.12 -15.06 4.98
CA ALA A 698 14.47 -15.70 6.14
C ALA A 698 14.90 -17.17 6.21
N GLU A 699 14.57 -17.84 7.32
CA GLU A 699 14.94 -19.23 7.58
C GLU A 699 13.71 -20.14 7.64
N GLU A 700 13.89 -21.41 7.28
CA GLU A 700 12.86 -22.43 7.52
C GLU A 700 12.73 -22.70 9.02
N HIS A 701 11.50 -22.78 9.51
CA HIS A 701 11.23 -23.07 10.90
C HIS A 701 11.64 -24.50 11.25
N LYS A 702 12.49 -24.63 12.26
CA LYS A 702 12.89 -25.91 12.84
C LYS A 702 11.84 -26.36 13.85
N THR A 703 10.90 -27.19 13.41
CA THR A 703 9.84 -27.74 14.26
C THR A 703 10.34 -28.94 15.08
N GLN A 704 9.64 -29.24 16.17
CA GLN A 704 9.71 -30.52 16.91
C GLN A 704 8.33 -31.20 16.95
N GLU A 705 7.35 -30.65 16.22
CA GLU A 705 6.02 -31.25 16.09
C GLU A 705 6.08 -32.52 15.23
N TYR A 706 5.13 -33.43 15.44
CA TYR A 706 4.90 -34.59 14.57
C TYR A 706 6.12 -35.52 14.44
N LEU A 707 6.92 -35.69 15.50
CA LEU A 707 8.09 -36.58 15.53
C LEU A 707 9.17 -36.22 14.47
N TYR A 708 9.21 -34.96 14.03
CA TYR A 708 10.25 -34.50 13.10
C TYR A 708 11.64 -34.64 13.71
N GLY A 709 12.54 -35.30 12.99
CA GLY A 709 13.90 -35.63 13.44
C GLY A 709 14.02 -37.00 14.12
N GLU A 710 12.90 -37.66 14.47
CA GLU A 710 12.89 -39.00 15.06
C GLU A 710 12.77 -40.12 14.01
N SER A 711 12.17 -39.84 12.85
CA SER A 711 12.03 -40.79 11.73
C SER A 711 12.51 -40.21 10.41
N SER A 712 13.15 -41.04 9.58
CA SER A 712 13.62 -40.69 8.23
C SER A 712 12.48 -40.45 7.22
N ARG A 713 11.24 -40.85 7.58
CA ARG A 713 10.03 -40.68 6.76
C ARG A 713 9.25 -39.40 7.06
N ILE A 714 9.71 -38.61 8.02
CA ILE A 714 9.08 -37.35 8.41
C ILE A 714 10.02 -36.23 8.00
N ILE A 715 9.62 -35.49 6.98
CA ILE A 715 10.46 -34.49 6.33
C ILE A 715 9.70 -33.18 6.14
N THR A 716 10.43 -32.10 5.91
CA THR A 716 9.87 -30.80 5.54
C THR A 716 9.52 -30.74 4.05
N GLN A 717 8.75 -29.73 3.64
CA GLN A 717 8.52 -29.44 2.23
C GLN A 717 9.80 -29.07 1.47
N VAL A 718 10.82 -28.50 2.11
CA VAL A 718 12.13 -28.21 1.46
C VAL A 718 12.87 -29.51 1.16
N GLU A 719 13.00 -30.38 2.15
CA GLU A 719 13.63 -31.70 1.99
C GLU A 719 12.88 -32.55 0.96
N PHE A 720 11.55 -32.55 1.01
CA PHE A 720 10.72 -33.28 0.05
C PHE A 720 10.95 -32.82 -1.39
N GLU A 721 11.14 -31.51 -1.61
CA GLU A 721 11.41 -30.98 -2.95
C GLU A 721 12.78 -31.43 -3.48
N ALA A 722 13.82 -31.43 -2.63
CA ALA A 722 15.13 -31.96 -2.98
C ALA A 722 15.05 -33.46 -3.31
N MET A 723 14.32 -34.24 -2.51
CA MET A 723 14.10 -35.67 -2.75
C MET A 723 13.35 -35.94 -4.04
N LEU A 724 12.32 -35.15 -4.35
CA LEU A 724 11.61 -35.20 -5.62
C LEU A 724 12.53 -34.89 -6.80
N HIS A 725 13.47 -33.96 -6.65
CA HIS A 725 14.45 -33.63 -7.69
C HIS A 725 15.44 -34.79 -7.92
N GLU A 726 16.00 -35.33 -6.83
CA GLU A 726 16.98 -36.43 -6.88
C GLU A 726 16.36 -37.81 -7.20
N ASN A 727 15.03 -37.93 -7.13
CA ASN A 727 14.28 -39.19 -7.16
C ASN A 727 14.77 -40.21 -6.11
N LYS A 728 15.14 -39.74 -4.92
CA LYS A 728 15.58 -40.58 -3.80
C LYS A 728 14.54 -40.51 -2.69
N PHE A 729 13.94 -41.65 -2.38
CA PHE A 729 12.92 -41.77 -1.33
C PHE A 729 13.33 -42.82 -0.30
N PRO A 730 12.90 -42.70 0.96
CA PRO A 730 13.26 -43.66 2.02
C PRO A 730 12.56 -45.00 1.78
N ALA A 731 11.39 -44.98 1.13
CA ALA A 731 10.64 -46.16 0.73
C ALA A 731 10.96 -46.58 -0.71
N GLN A 732 11.17 -47.89 -0.94
CA GLN A 732 11.33 -48.46 -2.29
C GLN A 732 10.08 -48.28 -3.17
N LYS A 733 8.89 -48.15 -2.58
CA LYS A 733 7.63 -47.90 -3.30
C LYS A 733 6.72 -47.00 -2.47
N LEU A 734 6.52 -45.77 -2.94
CA LEU A 734 5.55 -44.83 -2.35
C LEU A 734 4.12 -45.24 -2.75
N LYS A 735 3.26 -45.46 -1.77
CA LYS A 735 1.81 -45.63 -1.95
C LYS A 735 1.04 -44.46 -1.36
N ASN A 736 1.35 -44.02 -0.14
CA ASN A 736 0.63 -42.97 0.56
C ASN A 736 1.60 -41.87 1.00
N VAL A 737 1.36 -40.63 0.57
CA VAL A 737 2.08 -39.44 1.03
C VAL A 737 1.10 -38.49 1.68
N VAL A 738 1.38 -38.10 2.93
CA VAL A 738 0.55 -37.18 3.70
C VAL A 738 1.30 -35.87 3.87
N MET A 739 0.63 -34.73 3.67
CA MET A 739 1.18 -33.40 3.88
C MET A 739 0.39 -32.69 4.98
N ILE A 740 1.06 -32.19 6.02
CA ILE A 740 0.43 -31.39 7.07
C ILE A 740 0.77 -29.92 6.85
N GLN A 741 -0.27 -29.09 6.70
CA GLN A 741 -0.12 -27.65 6.50
C GLN A 741 0.03 -26.90 7.83
N CYS A 742 0.53 -25.66 7.75
CA CYS A 742 0.59 -24.71 8.88
C CYS A 742 1.41 -25.17 10.10
N VAL A 743 2.44 -26.00 9.91
CA VAL A 743 3.31 -26.44 11.01
C VAL A 743 4.16 -25.25 11.50
N GLY A 744 3.99 -24.83 12.76
CA GLY A 744 4.59 -23.62 13.32
C GLY A 744 4.09 -22.28 12.76
N SER A 745 2.95 -22.24 12.06
CA SER A 745 2.34 -21.00 11.51
C SER A 745 0.87 -20.90 11.88
N ARG A 746 0.37 -19.67 12.07
CA ARG A 746 -1.03 -19.40 12.49
C ARG A 746 -1.36 -20.13 13.80
N GLU A 747 -0.42 -20.08 14.72
CA GLU A 747 -0.52 -20.62 16.09
C GLU A 747 -0.58 -19.44 17.08
N PRO A 748 -1.07 -19.62 18.31
CA PRO A 748 -1.20 -18.53 19.28
C PRO A 748 0.10 -17.74 19.53
N ASP A 749 1.26 -18.40 19.47
CA ASP A 749 2.59 -17.82 19.62
C ASP A 749 3.17 -17.24 18.31
N LYS A 750 2.67 -17.68 17.14
CA LYS A 750 3.06 -17.19 15.81
C LYS A 750 1.84 -16.99 14.91
N MET A 751 1.12 -15.90 15.16
CA MET A 751 -0.11 -15.56 14.45
C MET A 751 0.14 -14.88 13.10
N TYR A 752 0.86 -15.57 12.20
CA TYR A 752 1.05 -15.13 10.82
C TYR A 752 1.04 -16.32 9.84
N CYS A 753 0.68 -16.04 8.59
CA CYS A 753 0.79 -17.00 7.50
C CYS A 753 2.16 -16.93 6.83
N SER A 754 2.77 -18.10 6.62
CA SER A 754 4.01 -18.20 5.87
C SER A 754 3.85 -18.03 4.36
N ARG A 755 2.63 -17.80 3.85
CA ARG A 755 2.23 -17.44 2.46
C ARG A 755 2.57 -18.44 1.35
N ILE A 756 3.65 -19.20 1.47
CA ILE A 756 4.21 -20.09 0.44
C ILE A 756 3.86 -21.57 0.66
N CYS A 757 3.54 -21.98 1.89
CA CYS A 757 3.39 -23.38 2.28
C CYS A 757 2.27 -24.13 1.53
N CYS A 758 1.10 -23.52 1.34
CA CYS A 758 0.01 -24.10 0.55
C CYS A 758 0.40 -24.26 -0.92
N THR A 759 0.95 -23.22 -1.54
CA THR A 759 1.37 -23.25 -2.94
C THR A 759 2.48 -24.29 -3.17
N LYS A 760 3.44 -24.38 -2.25
CA LYS A 760 4.53 -25.36 -2.31
C LYS A 760 4.02 -26.79 -2.20
N ALA A 761 3.12 -27.06 -1.26
CA ALA A 761 2.48 -28.37 -1.11
C ALA A 761 1.73 -28.77 -2.39
N VAL A 762 0.94 -27.86 -2.96
CA VAL A 762 0.21 -28.10 -4.21
C VAL A 762 1.18 -28.41 -5.36
N LYS A 763 2.20 -27.57 -5.56
CA LYS A 763 3.23 -27.76 -6.59
C LYS A 763 3.94 -29.12 -6.45
N ASN A 764 4.40 -29.44 -5.24
CA ASN A 764 5.15 -30.68 -4.99
C ASN A 764 4.27 -31.92 -5.15
N ALA A 765 3.00 -31.85 -4.72
CA ALA A 765 2.04 -32.94 -4.90
C ALA A 765 1.69 -33.18 -6.38
N ILE A 766 1.48 -32.12 -7.17
CA ILE A 766 1.30 -32.25 -8.63
C ILE A 766 2.54 -32.90 -9.27
N THR A 767 3.73 -32.44 -8.90
CA THR A 767 5.00 -32.98 -9.41
C THR A 767 5.15 -34.46 -9.06
N LEU A 768 4.84 -34.84 -7.82
CA LEU A 768 4.83 -36.23 -7.36
C LEU A 768 3.84 -37.07 -8.18
N LYS A 769 2.58 -36.65 -8.30
CA LYS A 769 1.53 -37.36 -9.06
C LYS A 769 1.89 -37.53 -10.54
N LYS A 770 2.50 -36.52 -11.16
CA LYS A 770 2.98 -36.61 -12.55
C LYS A 770 4.09 -37.65 -12.72
N LYS A 771 4.99 -37.79 -11.74
CA LYS A 771 6.05 -38.81 -11.74
C LYS A 771 5.54 -40.20 -11.33
N PHE A 772 4.62 -40.26 -10.37
CA PHE A 772 4.08 -41.48 -9.78
C PHE A 772 2.54 -41.43 -9.76
N PRO A 773 1.85 -41.71 -10.89
CA PRO A 773 0.39 -41.52 -11.00
C PRO A 773 -0.44 -42.32 -10.00
N ASN A 774 0.07 -43.45 -9.52
CA ASN A 774 -0.64 -44.36 -8.62
C ASN A 774 -0.43 -44.05 -7.12
N VAL A 775 0.31 -43.00 -6.78
CA VAL A 775 0.48 -42.60 -5.38
C VAL A 775 -0.77 -41.87 -4.88
N ASN A 776 -1.20 -42.20 -3.68
CA ASN A 776 -2.23 -41.47 -2.95
C ASN A 776 -1.60 -40.29 -2.23
N THR A 777 -2.20 -39.12 -2.38
CA THR A 777 -1.75 -37.88 -1.74
C THR A 777 -2.88 -37.35 -0.86
N TYR A 778 -2.51 -37.01 0.38
CA TYR A 778 -3.42 -36.43 1.37
C TYR A 778 -2.84 -35.09 1.84
N VAL A 779 -3.68 -34.07 1.95
CA VAL A 779 -3.30 -32.75 2.46
C VAL A 779 -4.20 -32.40 3.64
N ALA A 780 -3.63 -32.41 4.85
CA ALA A 780 -4.28 -31.96 6.07
C ALA A 780 -4.16 -30.44 6.17
N TYR A 781 -5.28 -29.71 6.22
CA TYR A 781 -5.27 -28.25 6.14
C TYR A 781 -6.33 -27.56 7.01
N ARG A 782 -6.12 -26.26 7.28
CA ARG A 782 -7.15 -25.34 7.82
C ARG A 782 -7.82 -24.54 6.70
N ASP A 783 -7.01 -23.78 5.97
CA ASP A 783 -7.42 -23.03 4.79
C ASP A 783 -6.42 -23.25 3.65
N ILE A 784 -6.91 -23.52 2.44
CA ILE A 784 -6.05 -23.53 1.25
C ILE A 784 -5.91 -22.11 0.71
N ARG A 785 -4.71 -21.55 0.87
CA ARG A 785 -4.36 -20.17 0.50
C ARG A 785 -3.63 -20.05 -0.84
N THR A 786 -4.15 -20.69 -1.89
CA THR A 786 -3.66 -20.57 -3.29
C THR A 786 -4.27 -19.36 -4.00
N TYR A 787 -3.86 -18.15 -3.61
CA TYR A 787 -4.41 -16.88 -4.12
C TYR A 787 -3.98 -16.56 -5.58
N GLY A 788 -4.68 -15.60 -6.21
CA GLY A 788 -4.47 -15.23 -7.60
C GLY A 788 -4.70 -16.40 -8.56
N PHE A 789 -3.86 -16.51 -9.58
CA PHE A 789 -3.89 -17.59 -10.57
C PHE A 789 -3.41 -18.94 -10.01
N ARG A 790 -2.91 -18.99 -8.77
CA ARG A 790 -2.49 -20.26 -8.15
C ARG A 790 -3.69 -21.18 -7.84
N GLU A 791 -4.91 -20.63 -7.83
CA GLU A 791 -6.15 -21.41 -7.63
C GLU A 791 -6.31 -22.51 -8.68
N LYS A 792 -5.95 -22.25 -9.93
CA LYS A 792 -6.08 -23.24 -10.99
C LYS A 792 -5.27 -24.51 -10.72
N TYR A 793 -4.11 -24.38 -10.07
CA TYR A 793 -3.27 -25.52 -9.68
C TYR A 793 -3.88 -26.26 -8.48
N TYR A 794 -4.63 -25.58 -7.63
CA TYR A 794 -5.41 -26.25 -6.59
C TYR A 794 -6.55 -27.07 -7.19
N THR A 795 -7.26 -26.56 -8.21
CA THR A 795 -8.19 -27.39 -9.01
C THR A 795 -7.48 -28.56 -9.67
N GLU A 796 -6.38 -28.34 -10.40
CA GLU A 796 -5.62 -29.42 -11.07
C GLU A 796 -5.25 -30.55 -10.09
N LEU A 797 -4.79 -30.20 -8.89
CA LEU A 797 -4.40 -31.21 -7.90
C LEU A 797 -5.59 -32.01 -7.35
N ARG A 798 -6.77 -31.38 -7.22
CA ARG A 798 -8.01 -32.08 -6.86
C ARG A 798 -8.43 -33.04 -7.97
N ASP A 799 -8.33 -32.63 -9.23
CA ASP A 799 -8.65 -33.47 -10.39
C ASP A 799 -7.70 -34.68 -10.51
N LEU A 800 -6.45 -34.55 -10.05
CA LEU A 800 -5.48 -35.65 -9.93
C LEU A 800 -5.79 -36.62 -8.76
N GLY A 801 -6.90 -36.42 -8.05
CA GLY A 801 -7.38 -37.31 -6.99
C GLY A 801 -6.62 -37.16 -5.67
N THR A 802 -6.11 -35.96 -5.35
CA THR A 802 -5.57 -35.67 -4.02
C THR A 802 -6.70 -35.42 -3.03
N MET A 803 -6.62 -36.06 -1.86
CA MET A 803 -7.60 -35.88 -0.79
C MET A 803 -7.20 -34.70 0.10
N PHE A 804 -8.09 -33.73 0.25
CA PHE A 804 -7.92 -32.61 1.17
C PHE A 804 -8.80 -32.87 2.38
N VAL A 805 -8.21 -32.96 3.56
CA VAL A 805 -8.96 -33.19 4.81
C VAL A 805 -8.72 -32.03 5.76
N HIS A 806 -9.83 -31.40 6.15
CA HIS A 806 -9.84 -30.23 7.02
C HIS A 806 -9.55 -30.65 8.46
N TYR A 807 -8.76 -29.85 9.19
CA TYR A 807 -8.58 -30.01 10.64
C TYR A 807 -8.72 -28.65 11.33
N ASP A 808 -9.13 -28.68 12.60
CA ASP A 808 -9.23 -27.48 13.44
C ASP A 808 -8.01 -27.27 14.31
N LEU A 809 -7.73 -26.02 14.69
CA LEU A 809 -6.61 -25.71 15.59
C LEU A 809 -6.69 -26.44 16.93
N ASN A 810 -7.91 -26.65 17.44
CA ASN A 810 -8.16 -27.36 18.70
C ASN A 810 -8.12 -28.89 18.54
N LYS A 811 -8.08 -29.40 17.31
CA LYS A 811 -8.07 -30.83 16.99
C LYS A 811 -7.09 -31.08 15.83
N LYS A 812 -5.80 -30.87 16.13
CA LYS A 812 -4.70 -31.09 15.19
C LYS A 812 -4.57 -32.57 14.82
N PRO A 813 -3.94 -32.89 13.66
CA PRO A 813 -3.54 -34.26 13.35
C PRO A 813 -2.71 -34.88 14.46
N GLU A 814 -2.83 -36.18 14.67
CA GLU A 814 -1.97 -36.95 15.56
C GLU A 814 -1.05 -37.84 14.72
N VAL A 815 0.21 -37.96 15.15
CA VAL A 815 1.24 -38.68 14.41
C VAL A 815 1.96 -39.65 15.33
N SER A 816 2.02 -40.91 14.94
CA SER A 816 2.77 -41.97 15.61
C SER A 816 3.49 -42.86 14.60
N LEU A 817 4.43 -43.68 15.07
CA LEU A 817 5.04 -44.72 14.24
C LEU A 817 4.18 -45.98 14.30
N VAL A 818 4.05 -46.70 13.18
CA VAL A 818 3.35 -47.99 13.15
C VAL A 818 4.08 -49.04 14.00
N ASP A 819 5.41 -48.99 14.02
CA ASP A 819 6.25 -49.71 14.98
C ASP A 819 7.13 -48.69 15.71
N GLU A 820 6.83 -48.44 16.99
CA GLU A 820 7.54 -47.46 17.83
C GLU A 820 9.03 -47.80 18.04
N TRP A 821 9.44 -49.04 17.78
CA TRP A 821 10.83 -49.49 17.95
C TRP A 821 11.64 -49.42 16.65
N ASP A 822 10.99 -49.17 15.51
CA ASP A 822 11.62 -49.02 14.20
C ASP A 822 11.40 -47.60 13.65
N PRO A 823 12.44 -46.74 13.67
CA PRO A 823 12.35 -45.37 13.16
C PRO A 823 12.13 -45.30 11.64
N ASP A 824 12.31 -46.41 10.91
CA ASP A 824 12.03 -46.53 9.48
C ASP A 824 10.68 -47.21 9.19
N SER A 825 9.87 -47.48 10.22
CA SER A 825 8.49 -47.98 10.07
C SER A 825 7.57 -46.92 9.45
N GLN A 826 6.43 -47.35 8.88
CA GLN A 826 5.46 -46.41 8.33
C GLN A 826 4.94 -45.45 9.39
N VAL A 827 4.58 -44.24 8.97
CA VAL A 827 4.05 -43.21 9.88
C VAL A 827 2.53 -43.32 9.88
N ASN A 828 1.92 -43.45 11.04
CA ASN A 828 0.49 -43.39 11.20
C ASN A 828 0.05 -41.93 11.40
N VAL A 829 -0.86 -41.44 10.57
CA VAL A 829 -1.41 -40.08 10.69
C VAL A 829 -2.91 -40.17 10.89
N THR A 830 -3.39 -39.71 12.05
CA THR A 830 -4.81 -39.68 12.39
C THR A 830 -5.32 -38.25 12.28
N ILE A 831 -6.37 -38.04 11.48
CA ILE A 831 -6.98 -36.73 11.28
C ILE A 831 -8.48 -36.86 11.45
N PHE A 832 -9.10 -35.98 12.22
CA PHE A 832 -10.55 -35.94 12.33
C PHE A 832 -11.16 -35.22 11.13
N ASP A 833 -12.04 -35.93 10.42
CA ASP A 833 -12.79 -35.38 9.30
C ASP A 833 -14.17 -34.89 9.79
N PRO A 834 -14.45 -33.57 9.71
CA PRO A 834 -15.70 -33.01 10.21
C PRO A 834 -16.92 -33.36 9.35
N ILE A 835 -16.72 -33.77 8.10
CA ILE A 835 -17.81 -34.15 7.17
C ILE A 835 -18.30 -35.56 7.51
N MET A 836 -17.38 -36.49 7.78
CA MET A 836 -17.70 -37.85 8.17
C MET A 836 -17.96 -38.03 9.67
N ASP A 837 -17.65 -37.01 10.48
CA ASP A 837 -17.66 -37.03 11.95
C ASP A 837 -16.86 -38.21 12.52
N LYS A 838 -15.70 -38.49 11.90
CA LYS A 838 -14.86 -39.66 12.19
C LYS A 838 -13.38 -39.35 12.06
N GLU A 839 -12.57 -40.14 12.75
CA GLU A 839 -11.12 -40.16 12.55
C GLU A 839 -10.75 -40.96 11.31
N VAL A 840 -9.88 -40.37 10.51
CA VAL A 840 -9.28 -40.96 9.31
C VAL A 840 -7.84 -41.30 9.64
N GLU A 841 -7.52 -42.59 9.67
CA GLU A 841 -6.18 -43.10 9.87
C GLU A 841 -5.52 -43.38 8.52
N VAL A 842 -4.36 -42.76 8.26
CA VAL A 842 -3.58 -42.96 7.04
C VAL A 842 -2.18 -43.46 7.40
N LYS A 843 -1.86 -44.68 6.95
CA LYS A 843 -0.50 -45.23 7.01
C LYS A 843 0.33 -44.63 5.88
N ALA A 844 1.11 -43.61 6.21
CA ALA A 844 1.95 -42.86 5.31
C ALA A 844 3.31 -43.53 5.11
N ASP A 845 3.72 -43.65 3.85
CA ASP A 845 5.11 -44.02 3.51
C ASP A 845 6.04 -42.83 3.70
N LEU A 846 5.49 -41.61 3.64
CA LEU A 846 6.18 -40.34 3.81
C LEU A 846 5.20 -39.30 4.37
N LEU A 847 5.59 -38.64 5.46
CA LEU A 847 4.90 -37.49 6.03
C LEU A 847 5.69 -36.22 5.72
N VAL A 848 5.05 -35.23 5.10
CA VAL A 848 5.67 -33.99 4.67
C VAL A 848 5.08 -32.81 5.46
N LEU A 849 5.92 -32.11 6.21
CA LEU A 849 5.55 -30.99 7.05
C LEU A 849 5.73 -29.66 6.29
N ALA A 850 4.67 -28.89 6.16
CA ALA A 850 4.74 -27.54 5.60
C ALA A 850 5.00 -26.52 6.71
N THR A 851 6.28 -26.42 7.07
CA THR A 851 6.85 -25.59 8.13
C THR A 851 6.76 -24.09 7.84
N ALA A 852 6.80 -23.31 8.91
CA ALA A 852 6.80 -21.85 8.87
C ALA A 852 8.09 -21.25 8.30
N VAL A 853 8.03 -19.95 7.96
CA VAL A 853 9.18 -19.15 7.56
C VAL A 853 9.49 -18.13 8.67
N ASP A 854 10.57 -18.38 9.39
CA ASP A 854 10.99 -17.56 10.52
C ASP A 854 11.91 -16.41 10.11
N ALA A 855 11.78 -15.28 10.80
CA ALA A 855 12.72 -14.19 10.69
C ALA A 855 14.11 -14.63 11.15
N ARG A 856 15.14 -14.05 10.53
CA ARG A 856 16.50 -14.32 10.98
C ARG A 856 16.75 -13.68 12.35
N LYS A 857 17.42 -14.40 13.24
CA LYS A 857 17.73 -13.91 14.60
C LYS A 857 18.67 -12.68 14.59
N ASP A 858 19.56 -12.60 13.61
CA ASP A 858 20.51 -11.51 13.42
C ASP A 858 19.89 -10.24 12.80
N ASN A 859 18.60 -10.25 12.45
CA ASN A 859 17.89 -9.04 12.02
C ASN A 859 17.93 -7.94 13.09
N ILE A 860 17.94 -8.30 14.38
CA ILE A 860 17.94 -7.35 15.51
C ILE A 860 19.19 -6.45 15.46
N ASP A 861 20.35 -7.03 15.14
CA ASP A 861 21.61 -6.28 15.12
C ASP A 861 21.64 -5.29 13.95
N LEU A 862 21.27 -5.75 12.76
CA LEU A 862 21.20 -4.89 11.58
C LEU A 862 20.10 -3.82 11.70
N ALA A 863 18.96 -4.16 12.29
CA ALA A 863 17.87 -3.22 12.58
C ALA A 863 18.33 -2.11 13.54
N ARG A 864 19.12 -2.45 14.56
CA ARG A 864 19.72 -1.48 15.49
C ARG A 864 20.70 -0.54 14.79
N MET A 865 21.57 -1.08 13.93
CA MET A 865 22.54 -0.27 13.15
C MET A 865 21.83 0.74 12.25
N LEU A 866 20.77 0.31 11.54
CA LEU A 866 20.02 1.16 10.61
C LEU A 866 18.90 1.98 11.27
N LYS A 867 18.67 1.80 12.58
CA LYS A 867 17.59 2.43 13.35
C LYS A 867 16.21 2.18 12.72
N VAL A 868 15.96 0.96 12.24
CA VAL A 868 14.68 0.56 11.62
C VAL A 868 13.90 -0.42 12.51
N PRO A 869 12.56 -0.34 12.53
CA PRO A 869 11.75 -1.19 13.40
C PRO A 869 11.62 -2.63 12.89
N LEU A 870 11.49 -3.57 13.83
CA LEU A 870 11.02 -4.93 13.59
C LEU A 870 9.61 -5.09 14.19
N ASN A 871 8.79 -5.96 13.62
CA ASN A 871 7.51 -6.34 14.21
C ASN A 871 7.70 -7.40 15.31
N SER A 872 6.60 -7.83 15.94
CA SER A 872 6.59 -8.87 16.99
C SER A 872 7.21 -10.20 16.56
N ASP A 873 7.26 -10.45 15.25
CA ASP A 873 7.70 -11.73 14.66
C ASP A 873 9.18 -11.66 14.22
N GLY A 874 9.88 -10.54 14.49
CA GLY A 874 11.28 -10.31 14.13
C GLY A 874 11.51 -9.91 12.66
N MET A 875 10.44 -9.68 11.90
CA MET A 875 10.51 -9.22 10.51
C MET A 875 10.57 -7.69 10.43
N TYR A 876 11.23 -7.16 9.40
CA TYR A 876 11.35 -5.71 9.21
C TYR A 876 10.01 -5.03 8.96
N LEU A 877 9.70 -3.95 9.68
CA LEU A 877 8.47 -3.18 9.54
C LEU A 877 8.66 -1.98 8.61
N GLU A 878 7.90 -1.97 7.52
CA GLU A 878 7.88 -0.90 6.52
C GLU A 878 7.31 0.42 7.05
N ALA A 879 7.55 1.51 6.32
CA ALA A 879 7.08 2.85 6.68
C ALA A 879 5.55 2.96 6.68
N HIS A 880 4.89 2.34 5.70
CA HIS A 880 3.44 2.29 5.61
C HIS A 880 2.98 1.09 4.76
N VAL A 881 2.17 0.20 5.34
CA VAL A 881 1.72 -1.07 4.73
C VAL A 881 1.17 -0.89 3.32
N LYS A 882 0.32 0.13 3.10
CA LYS A 882 -0.31 0.40 1.79
C LYS A 882 0.55 1.15 0.79
N LEU A 883 1.16 2.26 1.19
CA LEU A 883 1.69 3.27 0.26
C LEU A 883 3.21 3.32 0.16
N ARG A 884 3.91 2.71 1.13
CA ARG A 884 5.37 2.65 1.19
C ARG A 884 5.81 1.25 1.64
N PRO A 885 5.44 0.19 0.90
CA PRO A 885 5.61 -1.21 1.32
C PRO A 885 7.06 -1.72 1.26
N VAL A 886 7.99 -0.92 0.74
CA VAL A 886 9.42 -1.26 0.62
C VAL A 886 10.35 -0.26 1.30
N ASP A 887 9.82 0.87 1.76
CA ASP A 887 10.57 1.92 2.44
C ASP A 887 10.57 1.71 3.94
N PHE A 888 11.57 2.26 4.63
CA PHE A 888 11.49 2.53 6.06
C PHE A 888 11.16 4.01 6.33
N ALA A 889 10.79 4.31 7.58
CA ALA A 889 10.70 5.70 8.04
C ALA A 889 12.07 6.39 8.00
N THR A 890 13.15 5.63 8.20
CA THR A 890 14.53 6.06 7.92
C THR A 890 14.72 6.20 6.42
N GLU A 891 14.93 7.42 5.94
CA GLU A 891 15.14 7.70 4.52
C GLU A 891 16.40 7.01 3.95
N GLY A 892 16.35 6.67 2.67
CA GLY A 892 17.46 5.99 1.98
C GLY A 892 17.66 4.52 2.36
N VAL A 893 16.83 3.96 3.25
CA VAL A 893 16.85 2.54 3.63
C VAL A 893 15.59 1.85 3.13
N PHE A 894 15.75 0.68 2.49
CA PHE A 894 14.68 -0.10 1.88
C PHE A 894 14.78 -1.58 2.25
N VAL A 895 13.70 -2.34 2.07
CA VAL A 895 13.65 -3.78 2.33
C VAL A 895 13.07 -4.55 1.15
N ALA A 896 13.60 -5.74 0.89
CA ALA A 896 13.13 -6.62 -0.18
C ALA A 896 13.19 -8.11 0.19
N GLY A 897 12.27 -8.89 -0.39
CA GLY A 897 12.26 -10.34 -0.29
C GLY A 897 11.76 -10.83 1.07
N LEU A 898 12.25 -12.01 1.46
CA LEU A 898 11.81 -12.69 2.69
C LEU A 898 12.17 -11.94 3.98
N ALA A 899 13.13 -11.00 3.94
CA ALA A 899 13.46 -10.16 5.09
C ALA A 899 12.27 -9.30 5.57
N HIS A 900 11.41 -8.90 4.63
CA HIS A 900 10.21 -8.11 4.93
C HIS A 900 9.05 -8.97 5.45
N SER A 901 8.83 -10.11 4.81
CA SER A 901 7.76 -11.07 5.10
C SER A 901 7.87 -12.28 4.17
N PRO A 902 7.30 -13.45 4.54
CA PRO A 902 7.25 -14.62 3.65
C PRO A 902 6.53 -14.28 2.33
N LYS A 903 7.10 -14.69 1.19
CA LYS A 903 6.58 -14.40 -0.16
C LYS A 903 7.22 -15.30 -1.23
N ASP A 904 6.56 -15.43 -2.37
CA ASP A 904 6.97 -16.32 -3.47
C ASP A 904 8.04 -15.65 -4.37
N ILE A 905 8.52 -16.37 -5.40
CA ILE A 905 9.60 -15.94 -6.31
C ILE A 905 9.22 -14.67 -7.06
N ASP A 906 8.05 -14.63 -7.69
CA ASP A 906 7.53 -13.48 -8.45
C ASP A 906 7.38 -12.24 -7.56
N GLU A 907 6.88 -12.43 -6.35
CA GLU A 907 6.70 -11.37 -5.35
C GLU A 907 8.05 -10.84 -4.84
N SER A 908 9.02 -11.74 -4.62
CA SER A 908 10.39 -11.38 -4.21
C SER A 908 11.11 -10.57 -5.30
N ILE A 909 10.99 -10.99 -6.56
CA ILE A 909 11.54 -10.27 -7.72
C ILE A 909 10.89 -8.90 -7.84
N THR A 910 9.57 -8.83 -7.70
CA THR A 910 8.80 -7.59 -7.77
C THR A 910 9.21 -6.61 -6.67
N GLN A 911 9.28 -7.06 -5.41
CA GLN A 911 9.65 -6.22 -4.28
C GLN A 911 11.10 -5.75 -4.36
N ALA A 912 12.02 -6.60 -4.83
CA ALA A 912 13.42 -6.22 -5.06
C ALA A 912 13.57 -5.12 -6.12
N LYS A 913 12.82 -5.21 -7.22
CA LYS A 913 12.76 -4.16 -8.24
C LYS A 913 12.13 -2.88 -7.72
N ALA A 914 11.09 -2.99 -6.88
CA ALA A 914 10.49 -1.85 -6.23
C ALA A 914 11.48 -1.12 -5.31
N ALA A 915 12.20 -1.86 -4.46
CA ALA A 915 13.25 -1.29 -3.61
C ALA A 915 14.38 -0.64 -4.43
N ALA A 916 14.79 -1.26 -5.54
CA ALA A 916 15.75 -0.66 -6.47
C ALA A 916 15.24 0.65 -7.09
N SER A 917 13.99 0.69 -7.56
CA SER A 917 13.35 1.91 -8.07
C SER A 917 13.33 3.00 -7.01
N ARG A 918 12.86 2.70 -5.79
CA ARG A 918 12.82 3.67 -4.69
C ARG A 918 14.23 4.15 -4.29
N ALA A 919 15.27 3.32 -4.37
CA ALA A 919 16.64 3.76 -4.18
C ALA A 919 17.11 4.73 -5.29
N LEU A 920 16.75 4.46 -6.54
CA LEU A 920 17.12 5.30 -7.69
C LEU A 920 16.54 6.72 -7.63
N THR A 921 15.42 6.95 -6.93
CA THR A 921 14.88 8.31 -6.72
C THR A 921 15.78 9.19 -5.85
N PHE A 922 16.69 8.59 -5.07
CA PHE A 922 17.75 9.29 -4.34
C PHE A 922 19.04 9.33 -5.16
N LEU A 923 19.50 8.19 -5.67
CA LEU A 923 20.79 8.09 -6.37
C LEU A 923 20.87 8.99 -7.62
N ASN A 924 19.75 9.20 -8.31
CA ASN A 924 19.73 10.08 -9.48
C ASN A 924 19.71 11.58 -9.14
N LYS A 925 19.69 11.98 -7.86
CA LYS A 925 19.81 13.40 -7.45
C LYS A 925 21.27 13.73 -7.16
N LYS A 926 21.74 14.94 -7.51
CA LYS A 926 23.07 15.43 -7.11
C LYS A 926 23.12 15.74 -5.62
N ALA A 927 22.04 16.31 -5.10
CA ALA A 927 21.89 16.68 -3.71
C ALA A 927 20.41 16.66 -3.30
N ILE A 928 20.14 16.50 -2.01
CA ILE A 928 18.82 16.63 -1.39
C ILE A 928 18.82 17.79 -0.39
N LEU A 929 17.65 18.30 -0.03
CA LEU A 929 17.55 19.37 0.97
C LEU A 929 17.39 18.75 2.36
N ALA A 930 18.32 19.06 3.27
CA ALA A 930 18.23 18.72 4.68
C ALA A 930 16.99 19.36 5.33
N GLU A 931 16.50 18.75 6.41
CA GLU A 931 15.50 19.40 7.26
C GLU A 931 16.07 20.68 7.88
N GLY A 932 15.25 21.74 7.93
CA GLY A 932 15.60 23.01 8.57
C GLY A 932 15.42 23.00 10.09
N THR A 933 14.71 21.99 10.61
CA THR A 933 14.50 21.75 12.04
C THR A 933 15.75 21.12 12.66
N ILE A 934 16.77 21.94 12.90
CA ILE A 934 18.06 21.53 13.47
C ILE A 934 18.36 22.27 14.76
N CYS A 935 19.31 21.73 15.53
CA CYS A 935 19.83 22.40 16.71
C CYS A 935 20.64 23.63 16.32
N GLU A 936 20.48 24.70 17.10
CA GLU A 936 21.24 25.94 16.98
C GLU A 936 21.92 26.26 18.31
N VAL A 937 23.13 26.80 18.25
CA VAL A 937 23.90 27.24 19.42
C VAL A 937 23.85 28.75 19.50
N ARG A 938 23.55 29.28 20.69
CA ARG A 938 23.69 30.69 21.05
C ARG A 938 25.06 30.89 21.68
N ASP A 939 26.01 31.33 20.87
CA ASP A 939 27.43 31.45 21.22
C ASP A 939 27.62 32.21 22.53
N GLU A 940 26.86 33.28 22.76
CA GLU A 940 26.94 34.13 23.95
C GLU A 940 26.52 33.45 25.26
N ARG A 941 25.87 32.29 25.20
CA ARG A 941 25.45 31.50 26.37
C ARG A 941 26.24 30.20 26.52
N CYS A 942 26.92 29.76 25.47
CA CYS A 942 27.59 28.47 25.47
C CYS A 942 28.87 28.54 26.32
N THR A 943 29.06 27.57 27.20
CA THR A 943 30.25 27.48 28.07
C THR A 943 31.21 26.37 27.64
N GLY A 944 31.00 25.75 26.48
CA GLY A 944 31.87 24.68 25.96
C GLY A 944 31.90 23.41 26.84
N CYS A 945 30.85 23.12 27.61
CA CYS A 945 30.88 22.06 28.63
C CYS A 945 30.87 20.61 28.09
N GLY A 946 30.74 20.40 26.77
CA GLY A 946 30.82 19.08 26.13
C GLY A 946 29.62 18.14 26.34
N TYR A 947 28.65 18.48 27.19
CA TYR A 947 27.53 17.57 27.47
C TYR A 947 26.65 17.30 26.24
N CYS A 948 26.50 18.30 25.38
CA CYS A 948 25.70 18.19 24.17
C CYS A 948 26.33 17.28 23.11
N GLU A 949 27.65 17.23 23.04
CA GLU A 949 28.41 16.31 22.19
C GLU A 949 28.20 14.86 22.63
N GLN A 950 28.31 14.60 23.94
CA GLN A 950 28.14 13.25 24.51
C GLN A 950 26.75 12.66 24.27
N ILE A 951 25.69 13.48 24.30
CA ILE A 951 24.31 12.99 24.14
C ILE A 951 23.88 12.84 22.68
N CYS A 952 24.64 13.39 21.74
CA CYS A 952 24.23 13.40 20.35
C CYS A 952 24.45 12.02 19.70
N ALA A 953 23.38 11.26 19.52
CA ALA A 953 23.38 9.95 18.87
C ALA A 953 23.73 9.95 17.36
N TYR A 954 24.08 11.12 16.82
CA TYR A 954 24.42 11.35 15.42
C TYR A 954 25.79 12.02 15.26
N SER A 955 26.49 12.31 16.37
CA SER A 955 27.75 13.08 16.37
C SER A 955 27.63 14.38 15.57
N ALA A 956 26.44 15.00 15.64
CA ALA A 956 26.11 16.20 14.89
C ALA A 956 26.52 17.50 15.59
N ILE A 957 27.02 17.42 16.81
CA ILE A 957 27.44 18.58 17.60
C ILE A 957 28.73 18.21 18.34
N GLU A 958 29.70 19.10 18.31
CA GLU A 958 31.01 18.95 18.94
C GLU A 958 31.43 20.26 19.60
N VAL A 959 32.33 20.23 20.57
CA VAL A 959 32.94 21.45 21.13
C VAL A 959 34.12 21.87 20.25
N ASP A 960 34.02 23.06 19.67
CA ASP A 960 35.14 23.72 18.99
C ASP A 960 36.11 24.23 20.06
N GLU A 961 37.25 23.55 20.21
CA GLU A 961 38.26 23.84 21.24
C GLU A 961 38.87 25.24 21.09
N GLU A 962 38.95 25.78 19.86
CA GLU A 962 39.51 27.12 19.62
C GLU A 962 38.54 28.21 20.07
N LYS A 963 37.23 28.00 19.84
CA LYS A 963 36.20 28.97 20.23
C LYS A 963 35.66 28.76 21.65
N GLY A 964 35.86 27.58 22.24
CA GLY A 964 35.32 27.22 23.54
C GLY A 964 33.79 27.10 23.56
N ILE A 965 33.16 26.87 22.41
CA ILE A 965 31.70 26.74 22.25
C ILE A 965 31.34 25.48 21.46
N ALA A 966 30.11 25.02 21.61
CA ALA A 966 29.60 23.92 20.80
C ALA A 966 29.24 24.39 19.37
N VAL A 967 29.51 23.57 18.37
CA VAL A 967 29.20 23.82 16.96
C VAL A 967 28.40 22.64 16.42
N VAL A 968 27.34 22.94 15.68
CA VAL A 968 26.46 21.92 15.07
C VAL A 968 26.84 21.72 13.61
N ASN A 969 26.96 20.46 13.20
CA ASN A 969 26.95 20.06 11.81
C ASN A 969 25.49 19.90 11.35
N ASP A 970 25.02 20.88 10.60
CA ASP A 970 23.64 20.96 10.11
C ASP A 970 23.21 19.73 9.30
N ALA A 971 24.12 19.08 8.57
CA ALA A 971 23.78 17.92 7.74
C ALA A 971 23.57 16.63 8.58
N LEU A 972 24.31 16.50 9.68
CA LEU A 972 24.18 15.38 10.60
C LEU A 972 23.02 15.55 11.57
N CYS A 973 22.64 16.80 11.89
CA CYS A 973 21.61 17.07 12.88
C CYS A 973 20.23 16.58 12.39
N LYS A 974 19.62 15.65 13.13
CA LYS A 974 18.27 15.14 12.86
C LYS A 974 17.17 15.83 13.67
N GLY A 975 17.49 16.95 14.31
CA GLY A 975 16.50 17.76 15.02
C GLY A 975 15.81 17.05 16.20
N CYS A 976 16.43 16.03 16.80
CA CYS A 976 15.76 15.25 17.86
C CYS A 976 15.58 16.01 19.19
N GLY A 977 16.27 17.15 19.38
CA GLY A 977 16.17 17.98 20.57
C GLY A 977 16.86 17.44 21.83
N ALA A 978 17.50 16.27 21.80
CA ALA A 978 18.12 15.66 22.99
C ALA A 978 19.22 16.54 23.62
N CYS A 979 20.07 17.15 22.78
CA CYS A 979 21.09 18.09 23.25
C CYS A 979 20.48 19.38 23.82
N VAL A 980 19.39 19.87 23.24
CA VAL A 980 18.67 21.07 23.68
C VAL A 980 18.07 20.85 25.07
N ALA A 981 17.34 19.74 25.25
CA ALA A 981 16.76 19.37 26.54
C ALA A 981 17.80 19.17 27.65
N SER A 982 19.05 18.88 27.29
CA SER A 982 20.15 18.63 28.21
C SER A 982 21.06 19.84 28.47
N CYS A 983 20.86 20.94 27.72
CA CYS A 983 21.74 22.10 27.79
C CYS A 983 21.49 22.90 29.07
N ARG A 984 22.38 22.75 30.06
CA ARG A 984 22.24 23.38 31.39
C ARG A 984 22.32 24.90 31.37
N CYS A 985 23.01 25.48 30.40
CA CYS A 985 23.11 26.94 30.23
C CYS A 985 22.06 27.50 29.26
N ALA A 986 21.13 26.68 28.75
CA ALA A 986 20.13 27.07 27.76
C ALA A 986 20.72 27.82 26.55
N ALA A 987 21.92 27.41 26.14
CA ALA A 987 22.61 27.91 24.96
C ALA A 987 22.13 27.22 23.68
N LEU A 988 21.63 26.00 23.78
CA LEU A 988 21.09 25.26 22.65
C LEU A 988 19.59 25.49 22.52
N ASP A 989 19.13 25.61 21.29
CA ASP A 989 17.71 25.71 20.94
C ASP A 989 17.42 24.80 19.73
N LEU A 990 16.15 24.45 19.51
CA LEU A 990 15.74 23.64 18.36
C LEU A 990 14.91 24.49 17.40
N ARG A 991 15.41 24.74 16.20
CA ARG A 991 14.66 25.50 15.18
C ARG A 991 13.34 24.80 14.87
N GLY A 992 12.23 25.55 14.89
CA GLY A 992 10.87 25.00 14.68
C GLY A 992 10.22 24.33 15.90
N PHE A 993 11.00 24.08 16.97
CA PHE A 993 10.52 23.64 18.29
C PHE A 993 11.29 24.35 19.41
N SER A 994 11.51 25.65 19.25
CA SER A 994 12.28 26.42 20.22
C SER A 994 11.57 26.49 21.56
N ASN A 995 12.31 26.74 22.63
CA ASN A 995 11.71 26.90 23.96
C ASN A 995 10.58 27.94 23.95
N GLU A 996 10.78 29.09 23.30
CA GLU A 996 9.75 30.13 23.15
C GLU A 996 8.47 29.61 22.47
N GLN A 997 8.63 28.80 21.41
CA GLN A 997 7.51 28.17 20.69
C GLN A 997 6.77 27.15 21.55
N LEU A 998 7.49 26.31 22.29
CA LEU A 998 6.92 25.26 23.15
C LEU A 998 6.22 25.85 24.37
N PHE A 999 6.88 26.75 25.11
CA PHE A 999 6.29 27.38 26.28
C PHE A 999 5.07 28.22 25.92
N SER A 1000 5.10 28.95 24.79
CA SER A 1000 3.90 29.68 24.34
C SER A 1000 2.71 28.74 24.08
N ALA A 1001 2.95 27.52 23.59
CA ALA A 1001 1.89 26.52 23.42
C ALA A 1001 1.40 25.96 24.75
N PHE A 1002 2.29 25.80 25.74
CA PHE A 1002 1.90 25.33 27.08
C PHE A 1002 1.15 26.40 27.88
N ASP A 1003 1.62 27.65 27.85
CA ASP A 1003 1.01 28.79 28.52
C ASP A 1003 -0.38 29.13 27.95
N ALA A 1004 -0.64 28.72 26.71
CA ALA A 1004 -1.95 28.84 26.08
C ALA A 1004 -3.00 27.86 26.66
N LEU A 1005 -2.57 26.79 27.31
CA LEU A 1005 -3.43 26.01 28.19
C LEU A 1005 -3.42 26.72 29.54
N ASP A 1006 -4.57 27.16 30.05
CA ASP A 1006 -4.73 27.63 31.43
C ASP A 1006 -4.48 26.46 32.40
N LEU A 1007 -3.22 26.01 32.52
CA LEU A 1007 -2.76 24.99 33.47
C LEU A 1007 -2.74 25.53 34.91
N VAL A 1008 -3.15 26.78 35.11
CA VAL A 1008 -3.17 27.47 36.41
C VAL A 1008 -4.17 26.84 37.39
N ASP A 1009 -5.20 26.11 36.91
CA ASP A 1009 -6.22 25.48 37.78
C ASP A 1009 -6.02 23.98 38.07
N VAL A 1010 -5.02 23.30 37.48
CA VAL A 1010 -4.82 21.84 37.72
C VAL A 1010 -3.81 21.55 38.83
N LEU A 1011 -3.07 22.57 39.31
CA LEU A 1011 -2.09 22.44 40.40
C LEU A 1011 -2.39 23.33 41.62
N GLY A 1012 -3.65 23.43 42.02
CA GLY A 1012 -4.07 23.84 43.37
C GLY A 1012 -5.48 23.33 43.65
N GLU A 1013 -5.78 22.56 44.69
CA GLU A 1013 -5.23 22.51 46.06
C GLU A 1013 -4.26 21.35 46.38
#